data_AF-A0A094KBF9-F1
#
_entry.id   AF-A0A094KBF9-F1
#
_cell.length_a   1.000
_cell.length_b   1.000
_cell.length_c   1.000
_cell.angle_alpha   90.00
_cell.angle_beta   90.00
_cell.angle_gamma   90.00
#
_symmetry.space_group_name_H-M   'P 1'
#
loop_
_entity.id
_entity.type
_entity.pdbx_description
1 polymer ?
#
loop_
_entity_poly.entity_id
_entity_poly.type
_entity_poly.pdbx_seq_one_letter_code
_entity_poly.pdbx_strand_id
1 'polypeptide(L)'
;MTTAKVLIPMSDYGHDPTETAVPYTEFKKAGFEVHFATEKGRTPECDKKMLKGITQKVLGATGLAVEAYNSMSTQPEFQNPLSWSSSDFSLDTYNLVFLPGGHEKGVRQLIDSHIMQRHIAAYFPSTMKPSKRSVAAVCHGVMVLSKTKDMEGKSVIHECDTTALPALFEQVAFWGTRAFLGDYYKTYGAASDNVEEAVRKVLDNPDKQYKNSIGIGAFVIEDEKYNYISARFPGDAKLLAEKTVSLVQTYRPLPMGFIEENEVVDHPAPTEPTPDMIAAAIESYSMGKPPTTNPASSTTMPQLPPSMDAYRNLSSAEILADLNKTPLFMTELEDNDEIEAFKALAYEGTPSEVSQNFKEQGNDVFKLRSWADAKEFYSKAITVLQAEQRKRAQEKTLQEESPQADKTAPPTLSAEDEAEIKEQLKLLEACLGNRSACHVQLKNYRSATLDCAQVIRLNPKNIKAFYRSGVALLALSKIREADDACAHGLALDPEHKDLKLLAQQIIEKAEVVDAKRRKEEAAALRVKQEAYVLKAALKARGIRMRNTEQPPEMEDAKVRLVPDPVDPTSSLVFPTVLLYPLVLQSDFIKEFGETETVGERLGYILAEQAPWDRQHEYTQRGVECYVETMTGGLIKVGPKVTLLKLLTSGSVEVVDEVVRVFVVPKQKAAEWVADFKMKKAAEKKT
;
A
#
# COMPACT_ATOMS: atom_id res chain seq x y z
N MET A 1 -29.14 -47.43 6.69
CA MET A 1 -27.68 -47.18 6.77
C MET A 1 -27.42 -46.55 8.12
N THR A 2 -26.45 -47.06 8.88
CA THR A 2 -26.06 -46.47 10.17
C THR A 2 -25.42 -45.10 9.92
N THR A 3 -25.96 -44.06 10.54
CA THR A 3 -25.40 -42.70 10.50
C THR A 3 -23.99 -42.69 11.07
N ALA A 4 -23.03 -42.09 10.36
CA ALA A 4 -21.66 -41.99 10.84
C ALA A 4 -21.58 -41.02 12.04
N LYS A 5 -20.85 -41.43 13.08
CA LYS A 5 -20.68 -40.64 14.31
C LYS A 5 -19.34 -39.92 14.31
N VAL A 6 -19.36 -38.62 14.56
CA VAL A 6 -18.18 -37.75 14.66
C VAL A 6 -18.05 -37.22 16.07
N LEU A 7 -16.85 -37.29 16.63
CA LEU A 7 -16.50 -36.56 17.85
C LEU A 7 -15.57 -35.39 17.54
N ILE A 8 -15.91 -34.21 18.04
CA ILE A 8 -15.06 -33.02 18.04
C ILE A 8 -14.68 -32.68 19.50
N PRO A 9 -13.53 -33.13 20.00
CA PRO A 9 -13.06 -32.71 21.31
C PRO A 9 -12.54 -31.25 21.25
N MET A 10 -12.93 -30.46 22.23
CA MET A 10 -12.54 -29.05 22.37
C MET A 10 -12.13 -28.72 23.79
N SER A 11 -11.14 -27.85 23.94
CA SER A 11 -10.87 -27.14 25.17
C SER A 11 -12.04 -26.21 25.51
N ASP A 12 -12.20 -25.88 26.79
CA ASP A 12 -13.22 -24.94 27.30
C ASP A 12 -13.10 -23.56 26.59
N TYR A 13 -11.89 -23.17 26.17
CA TYR A 13 -11.64 -21.94 25.44
C TYR A 13 -10.48 -22.05 24.44
N GLY A 14 -10.53 -21.25 23.36
CA GLY A 14 -9.34 -20.86 22.59
C GLY A 14 -9.15 -21.52 21.22
N HIS A 15 -10.06 -22.42 20.84
CA HIS A 15 -10.03 -23.03 19.51
C HIS A 15 -10.32 -22.00 18.40
N ASP A 16 -9.76 -22.25 17.22
CA ASP A 16 -10.04 -21.42 16.05
C ASP A 16 -11.48 -21.66 15.55
N PRO A 17 -12.28 -20.60 15.35
CA PRO A 17 -13.67 -20.75 14.94
C PRO A 17 -13.83 -21.28 13.50
N THR A 18 -12.90 -21.00 12.59
CA THR A 18 -12.94 -21.52 11.21
C THR A 18 -12.63 -23.02 11.20
N GLU A 19 -11.57 -23.42 11.89
CA GLU A 19 -11.15 -24.82 12.02
C GLU A 19 -12.16 -25.69 12.77
N THR A 20 -13.10 -25.08 13.50
CA THR A 20 -14.17 -25.80 14.21
C THR A 20 -15.49 -25.75 13.43
N ALA A 21 -15.96 -24.56 13.06
CA ALA A 21 -17.30 -24.36 12.54
C ALA A 21 -17.47 -24.79 11.07
N VAL A 22 -16.43 -24.64 10.26
CA VAL A 22 -16.48 -25.06 8.84
C VAL A 22 -16.56 -26.59 8.75
N PRO A 23 -15.67 -27.38 9.39
CA PRO A 23 -15.79 -28.83 9.40
C PRO A 23 -17.10 -29.33 10.03
N TYR A 24 -17.53 -28.73 11.15
CA TYR A 24 -18.84 -29.04 11.75
C TYR A 24 -19.98 -28.90 10.72
N THR A 25 -20.01 -27.78 10.00
CA THR A 25 -21.04 -27.50 8.99
C THR A 25 -21.05 -28.54 7.88
N GLU A 26 -19.88 -28.92 7.37
CA GLU A 26 -19.76 -29.96 6.33
C GLU A 26 -20.15 -31.35 6.85
N PHE A 27 -19.81 -31.71 8.09
CA PHE A 27 -20.25 -32.98 8.70
C PHE A 27 -21.77 -33.04 8.85
N LYS A 28 -22.41 -31.94 9.27
CA LYS A 28 -23.88 -31.87 9.36
C LYS A 28 -24.53 -31.95 7.97
N LYS A 29 -23.97 -31.29 6.95
CA LYS A 29 -24.44 -31.40 5.56
C LYS A 29 -24.32 -32.82 5.02
N ALA A 30 -23.25 -33.53 5.38
CA ALA A 30 -23.03 -34.95 5.05
C ALA A 30 -23.95 -35.91 5.80
N GLY A 31 -24.79 -35.41 6.71
CA GLY A 31 -25.75 -36.19 7.49
C GLY A 31 -25.14 -36.90 8.68
N PHE A 32 -23.95 -36.51 9.16
CA PHE A 32 -23.29 -37.17 10.29
C PHE A 32 -23.91 -36.75 11.64
N GLU A 33 -23.87 -37.68 12.60
CA GLU A 33 -24.19 -37.42 14.01
C GLU A 33 -22.94 -36.85 14.68
N VAL A 34 -22.95 -35.55 14.97
CA VAL A 34 -21.78 -34.84 15.53
C VAL A 34 -21.97 -34.62 17.03
N HIS A 35 -20.98 -35.00 17.82
CA HIS A 35 -20.91 -34.75 19.25
C HIS A 35 -19.68 -33.92 19.58
N PHE A 36 -19.84 -32.93 20.45
CA PHE A 36 -18.71 -32.25 21.08
C PHE A 36 -18.35 -32.94 22.40
N ALA A 37 -17.08 -32.89 22.77
CA ALA A 37 -16.63 -33.25 24.12
C ALA A 37 -15.70 -32.16 24.67
N THR A 38 -15.80 -31.88 25.96
CA THR A 38 -14.85 -31.06 26.73
C THR A 38 -14.41 -31.82 27.97
N GLU A 39 -13.45 -31.31 28.73
CA GLU A 39 -12.87 -32.06 29.87
C GLU A 39 -13.91 -32.47 30.89
N LYS A 40 -14.87 -31.60 31.14
CA LYS A 40 -15.93 -31.79 32.15
C LYS A 40 -17.34 -31.66 31.58
N GLY A 41 -17.50 -31.70 30.25
CA GLY A 41 -18.80 -31.49 29.59
C GLY A 41 -19.31 -30.05 29.70
N ARG A 42 -18.42 -29.06 29.85
CA ARG A 42 -18.75 -27.63 29.78
C ARG A 42 -18.83 -27.17 28.34
N THR A 43 -19.77 -26.28 28.04
CA THR A 43 -19.87 -25.63 26.73
C THR A 43 -18.55 -24.90 26.38
N PRO A 44 -17.87 -25.25 25.27
CA PRO A 44 -16.64 -24.60 24.88
C PRO A 44 -16.92 -23.24 24.22
N GLU A 45 -15.88 -22.41 24.10
CA GLU A 45 -15.94 -21.15 23.36
C GLU A 45 -14.69 -20.97 22.48
N CYS A 46 -14.88 -20.65 21.19
CA CYS A 46 -13.75 -20.33 20.31
C CYS A 46 -13.13 -18.97 20.66
N ASP A 47 -11.93 -18.69 20.17
CA ASP A 47 -11.20 -17.48 20.55
C ASP A 47 -11.98 -16.19 20.21
N LYS A 48 -12.30 -15.41 21.26
CA LYS A 48 -13.02 -14.14 21.16
C LYS A 48 -12.30 -13.12 20.28
N LYS A 49 -10.96 -13.13 20.28
CA LYS A 49 -10.16 -12.18 19.48
C LYS A 49 -10.34 -12.41 17.97
N MET A 50 -10.69 -13.65 17.59
CA MET A 50 -11.00 -14.06 16.22
C MET A 50 -12.46 -13.83 15.85
N LEU A 51 -13.35 -13.69 16.83
CA LEU A 51 -14.81 -13.57 16.64
C LEU A 51 -15.35 -12.13 16.74
N LYS A 52 -14.72 -11.25 17.53
CA LYS A 52 -15.27 -9.92 17.85
C LYS A 52 -14.19 -8.83 17.90
N GLY A 53 -14.57 -7.61 17.53
CA GLY A 53 -13.77 -6.39 17.76
C GLY A 53 -12.80 -6.02 16.64
N ILE A 54 -11.87 -5.10 16.93
CA ILE A 54 -10.89 -4.57 15.96
C ILE A 54 -9.93 -5.68 15.51
N THR A 55 -9.58 -6.61 16.39
CA THR A 55 -8.73 -7.76 16.07
C THR A 55 -9.40 -8.69 15.05
N GLN A 56 -10.72 -8.91 15.14
CA GLN A 56 -11.44 -9.72 14.16
C GLN A 56 -11.41 -9.08 12.76
N LYS A 57 -11.57 -7.75 12.68
CA LYS A 57 -11.60 -7.01 11.42
C LYS A 57 -10.26 -6.96 10.69
N VAL A 58 -9.15 -7.22 11.39
CA VAL A 58 -7.78 -7.10 10.86
C VAL A 58 -7.12 -8.48 10.69
N LEU A 59 -7.37 -9.42 11.60
CA LEU A 59 -6.68 -10.73 11.66
C LEU A 59 -7.63 -11.91 11.98
N GLY A 60 -8.94 -11.70 12.07
CA GLY A 60 -9.89 -12.72 12.53
C GLY A 60 -10.55 -13.53 11.44
N ALA A 61 -11.47 -14.40 11.89
CA ALA A 61 -12.20 -15.30 11.02
C ALA A 61 -13.06 -14.55 10.00
N THR A 62 -13.23 -15.15 8.82
CA THR A 62 -14.05 -14.61 7.73
C THR A 62 -15.51 -14.44 8.17
N GLY A 63 -16.27 -13.56 7.51
CA GLY A 63 -17.70 -13.37 7.81
C GLY A 63 -18.48 -14.69 7.78
N LEU A 64 -18.20 -15.55 6.79
CA LEU A 64 -18.80 -16.88 6.66
C LEU A 64 -18.43 -17.81 7.82
N ALA A 65 -17.16 -17.81 8.27
CA ALA A 65 -16.73 -18.60 9.41
C ALA A 65 -17.35 -18.11 10.73
N VAL A 66 -17.52 -16.80 10.90
CA VAL A 66 -18.21 -16.21 12.07
C VAL A 66 -19.70 -16.57 12.06
N GLU A 67 -20.37 -16.52 10.90
CA GLU A 67 -21.76 -16.97 10.76
C GLU A 67 -21.92 -18.47 11.05
N ALA A 68 -21.03 -19.30 10.50
CA ALA A 68 -21.00 -20.73 10.78
C ALA A 68 -20.79 -21.01 12.28
N TYR A 69 -19.87 -20.28 12.93
CA TYR A 69 -19.64 -20.39 14.36
C TYR A 69 -20.86 -19.98 15.17
N ASN A 70 -21.49 -18.84 14.86
CA ASN A 70 -22.69 -18.40 15.55
C ASN A 70 -23.80 -19.44 15.43
N SER A 71 -24.01 -20.00 14.24
CA SER A 71 -25.01 -21.05 14.01
C SER A 71 -24.69 -22.36 14.75
N MET A 72 -23.42 -22.78 14.77
CA MET A 72 -22.96 -23.97 15.49
C MET A 72 -23.10 -23.78 17.01
N SER A 73 -22.73 -22.61 17.51
CA SER A 73 -22.70 -22.33 18.95
C SER A 73 -24.07 -22.42 19.60
N THR A 74 -25.17 -22.23 18.85
CA THR A 74 -26.53 -22.37 19.39
C THR A 74 -27.07 -23.80 19.36
N GLN A 75 -26.34 -24.77 18.81
CA GLN A 75 -26.84 -26.14 18.63
C GLN A 75 -26.79 -26.94 19.95
N PRO A 76 -27.78 -27.83 20.21
CA PRO A 76 -27.83 -28.60 21.45
C PRO A 76 -26.57 -29.44 21.71
N GLU A 77 -25.98 -30.04 20.67
CA GLU A 77 -24.75 -30.84 20.76
C GLU A 77 -23.51 -30.02 21.14
N PHE A 78 -23.50 -28.72 20.82
CA PHE A 78 -22.44 -27.80 21.21
C PHE A 78 -22.66 -27.28 22.63
N GLN A 79 -23.92 -26.98 22.98
CA GLN A 79 -24.30 -26.49 24.31
C GLN A 79 -24.19 -27.55 25.40
N ASN A 80 -24.34 -28.84 25.07
CA ASN A 80 -24.28 -29.96 26.01
C ASN A 80 -23.21 -30.98 25.57
N PRO A 81 -21.92 -30.64 25.62
CA PRO A 81 -20.86 -31.53 25.20
C PRO A 81 -20.67 -32.67 26.22
N LEU A 82 -20.14 -33.79 25.74
CA LEU A 82 -19.76 -34.92 26.58
C LEU A 82 -18.54 -34.57 27.44
N SER A 83 -18.37 -35.29 28.56
CA SER A 83 -17.21 -35.17 29.44
C SER A 83 -16.21 -36.27 29.13
N TRP A 84 -15.05 -35.96 28.53
CA TRP A 84 -14.04 -36.99 28.26
C TRP A 84 -13.32 -37.50 29.51
N SER A 85 -13.48 -36.82 30.64
CA SER A 85 -13.00 -37.30 31.96
C SER A 85 -13.97 -38.22 32.67
N SER A 86 -15.16 -38.44 32.10
CA SER A 86 -16.14 -39.37 32.65
C SER A 86 -15.69 -40.82 32.44
N SER A 87 -15.98 -41.68 33.41
CA SER A 87 -15.55 -43.09 33.38
C SER A 87 -16.24 -43.92 32.27
N ASP A 88 -17.38 -43.45 31.77
CA ASP A 88 -18.17 -44.07 30.70
C ASP A 88 -17.86 -43.50 29.31
N PHE A 89 -16.98 -42.49 29.21
CA PHE A 89 -16.59 -41.92 27.93
C PHE A 89 -15.66 -42.87 27.16
N SER A 90 -15.97 -43.13 25.89
CA SER A 90 -15.10 -43.87 24.97
C SER A 90 -15.23 -43.35 23.54
N LEU A 91 -14.12 -43.40 22.81
CA LEU A 91 -14.05 -43.08 21.38
C LEU A 91 -14.53 -44.24 20.49
N ASP A 92 -14.75 -45.43 21.03
CA ASP A 92 -14.99 -46.66 20.25
C ASP A 92 -16.24 -46.63 19.35
N THR A 93 -17.22 -45.82 19.73
CA THR A 93 -18.48 -45.73 18.97
C THR A 93 -18.41 -44.73 17.82
N TYR A 94 -17.30 -43.99 17.68
CA TYR A 94 -17.14 -42.93 16.68
C TYR A 94 -16.42 -43.43 15.44
N ASN A 95 -16.93 -43.04 14.27
CA ASN A 95 -16.30 -43.28 12.97
C ASN A 95 -15.19 -42.27 12.67
N LEU A 96 -15.30 -41.08 13.25
CA LEU A 96 -14.35 -39.99 13.06
C LEU A 96 -14.09 -39.28 14.39
N VAL A 97 -12.81 -39.07 14.69
CA VAL A 97 -12.38 -38.08 15.69
C VAL A 97 -11.73 -36.92 14.94
N PHE A 98 -12.35 -35.74 15.01
CA PHE A 98 -11.88 -34.54 14.35
C PHE A 98 -11.27 -33.57 15.37
N LEU A 99 -9.98 -33.27 15.23
CA LEU A 99 -9.17 -32.48 16.16
C LEU A 99 -8.97 -31.06 15.61
N PRO A 100 -9.79 -30.07 16.03
CA PRO A 100 -9.59 -28.68 15.64
C PRO A 100 -8.34 -28.10 16.30
N GLY A 101 -7.69 -27.15 15.66
CA GLY A 101 -6.58 -26.40 16.22
C GLY A 101 -7.04 -25.07 16.85
N GLY A 102 -6.19 -24.06 16.73
CA GLY A 102 -6.22 -22.83 17.51
C GLY A 102 -4.91 -22.62 18.27
N HIS A 103 -4.44 -21.38 18.30
CA HIS A 103 -3.13 -21.03 18.87
C HIS A 103 -3.23 -20.44 20.29
N GLU A 104 -4.45 -20.10 20.74
CA GLU A 104 -4.68 -19.51 22.06
C GLU A 104 -4.26 -20.49 23.17
N LYS A 105 -3.74 -19.99 24.28
CA LYS A 105 -3.13 -20.81 25.33
C LYS A 105 -4.11 -21.84 25.94
N GLY A 106 -5.41 -21.58 25.90
CA GLY A 106 -6.48 -22.46 26.36
C GLY A 106 -6.55 -23.79 25.62
N VAL A 107 -6.13 -23.86 24.34
CA VAL A 107 -6.13 -25.12 23.56
C VAL A 107 -5.22 -26.20 24.15
N ARG A 108 -4.29 -25.80 25.02
CA ARG A 108 -3.42 -26.70 25.77
C ARG A 108 -4.20 -27.64 26.68
N GLN A 109 -5.40 -27.26 27.13
CA GLN A 109 -6.25 -28.14 27.93
C GLN A 109 -6.50 -29.47 27.20
N LEU A 110 -6.72 -29.43 25.89
CA LEU A 110 -6.87 -30.62 25.06
C LEU A 110 -5.50 -31.26 24.74
N ILE A 111 -4.54 -30.47 24.25
CA ILE A 111 -3.23 -30.97 23.76
C ILE A 111 -2.43 -31.67 24.87
N ASP A 112 -2.43 -31.11 26.07
CA ASP A 112 -1.66 -31.62 27.23
C ASP A 112 -2.48 -32.59 28.10
N SER A 113 -3.72 -32.94 27.72
CA SER A 113 -4.58 -33.83 28.53
C SER A 113 -4.14 -35.29 28.46
N HIS A 114 -3.58 -35.81 29.56
CA HIS A 114 -3.25 -37.22 29.69
C HIS A 114 -4.48 -38.16 29.55
N ILE A 115 -5.68 -37.70 29.90
CA ILE A 115 -6.92 -38.47 29.74
C ILE A 115 -7.27 -38.59 28.26
N MET A 116 -7.28 -37.47 27.53
CA MET A 116 -7.55 -37.50 26.09
C MET A 116 -6.47 -38.30 25.35
N GLN A 117 -5.19 -38.11 25.69
CA GLN A 117 -4.09 -38.88 25.11
C GLN A 117 -4.30 -40.39 25.33
N ARG A 118 -4.79 -40.83 26.49
CA ARG A 118 -5.13 -42.26 26.72
C ARG A 118 -6.22 -42.75 25.77
N HIS A 119 -7.30 -41.97 25.59
CA HIS A 119 -8.39 -42.32 24.68
C HIS A 119 -7.90 -42.38 23.22
N ILE A 120 -7.09 -41.40 22.79
CA ILE A 120 -6.50 -41.38 21.45
C ILE A 120 -5.51 -42.54 21.26
N ALA A 121 -4.68 -42.87 22.25
CA ALA A 121 -3.76 -44.01 22.18
C ALA A 121 -4.50 -45.34 21.99
N ALA A 122 -5.69 -45.48 22.59
CA ALA A 122 -6.54 -46.64 22.37
C ALA A 122 -7.26 -46.61 21.01
N TYR A 123 -7.69 -45.43 20.54
CA TYR A 123 -8.46 -45.28 19.31
C TYR A 123 -7.61 -45.30 18.03
N PHE A 124 -6.47 -44.61 18.02
CA PHE A 124 -5.66 -44.38 16.81
C PHE A 124 -5.23 -45.67 16.10
N PRO A 125 -4.76 -46.73 16.79
CA PRO A 125 -4.41 -48.00 16.14
C PRO A 125 -5.58 -48.63 15.37
N SER A 126 -6.82 -48.41 15.82
CA SER A 126 -8.02 -48.91 15.15
C SER A 126 -8.36 -48.18 13.85
N THR A 127 -7.58 -47.15 13.47
CA THR A 127 -7.70 -46.45 12.18
C THR A 127 -6.78 -47.01 11.08
N MET A 128 -5.92 -47.99 11.39
CA MET A 128 -5.04 -48.62 10.41
C MET A 128 -5.86 -49.24 9.27
N LYS A 129 -5.49 -48.96 8.02
CA LYS A 129 -6.23 -49.39 6.84
C LYS A 129 -6.16 -50.92 6.65
N PRO A 130 -7.25 -51.58 6.22
CA PRO A 130 -8.58 -51.02 5.98
C PRO A 130 -9.40 -50.87 7.29
N SER A 131 -9.93 -49.67 7.54
CA SER A 131 -10.76 -49.39 8.72
C SER A 131 -11.98 -48.51 8.39
N LYS A 132 -12.98 -48.55 9.27
CA LYS A 132 -14.14 -47.63 9.30
C LYS A 132 -13.96 -46.46 10.28
N ARG A 133 -12.87 -46.48 11.03
CA ARG A 133 -12.49 -45.43 11.99
C ARG A 133 -11.43 -44.55 11.34
N SER A 134 -11.50 -43.27 11.64
CA SER A 134 -10.67 -42.24 11.03
C SER A 134 -10.35 -41.13 12.02
N VAL A 135 -9.24 -40.46 11.79
CA VAL A 135 -8.84 -39.27 12.54
C VAL A 135 -8.53 -38.16 11.55
N ALA A 136 -9.01 -36.96 11.82
CA ALA A 136 -8.62 -35.76 11.07
C ALA A 136 -8.13 -34.69 12.05
N ALA A 137 -7.07 -33.96 11.68
CA ALA A 137 -6.50 -32.92 12.53
C ALA A 137 -5.99 -31.73 11.71
N VAL A 138 -6.11 -30.51 12.25
CA VAL A 138 -5.66 -29.29 11.57
C VAL A 138 -4.83 -28.43 12.50
N CYS A 139 -3.80 -27.75 11.96
CA CYS A 139 -3.05 -26.71 12.67
C CYS A 139 -2.44 -27.23 13.99
N HIS A 140 -2.82 -26.66 15.13
CA HIS A 140 -2.38 -27.10 16.45
C HIS A 140 -3.07 -28.40 16.92
N GLY A 141 -4.19 -28.80 16.33
CA GLY A 141 -4.90 -30.03 16.65
C GLY A 141 -4.05 -31.29 16.40
N VAL A 142 -3.11 -31.21 15.45
CA VAL A 142 -2.11 -32.26 15.17
C VAL A 142 -1.22 -32.53 16.39
N MET A 143 -1.01 -31.52 17.26
CA MET A 143 -0.21 -31.68 18.47
C MET A 143 -0.83 -32.63 19.50
N VAL A 144 -2.15 -32.82 19.47
CA VAL A 144 -2.82 -33.84 20.31
C VAL A 144 -2.28 -35.23 19.95
N LEU A 145 -2.12 -35.51 18.66
CA LEU A 145 -1.56 -36.77 18.17
C LEU A 145 -0.05 -36.83 18.39
N SER A 146 0.68 -35.75 18.10
CA SER A 146 2.14 -35.73 18.27
C SER A 146 2.58 -35.97 19.72
N LYS A 147 1.79 -35.51 20.70
CA LYS A 147 2.04 -35.72 22.12
C LYS A 147 1.48 -37.04 22.67
N THR A 148 0.51 -37.65 22.00
CA THR A 148 -0.04 -38.94 22.44
C THR A 148 0.97 -40.04 22.22
N LYS A 149 1.29 -40.79 23.27
CA LYS A 149 2.24 -41.91 23.21
C LYS A 149 1.54 -43.26 23.07
N ASP A 150 2.11 -44.13 22.26
CA ASP A 150 1.73 -45.55 22.17
C ASP A 150 2.34 -46.37 23.33
N MET A 151 2.16 -47.69 23.28
CA MET A 151 2.70 -48.62 24.29
C MET A 151 4.23 -48.68 24.31
N GLU A 152 4.89 -48.26 23.23
CA GLU A 152 6.35 -48.26 23.06
C GLU A 152 6.96 -46.90 23.44
N GLY A 153 6.13 -45.93 23.82
CA GLY A 153 6.53 -44.57 24.20
C GLY A 153 6.81 -43.65 23.00
N LYS A 154 6.53 -44.10 21.76
CA LYS A 154 6.60 -43.28 20.55
C LYS A 154 5.29 -42.52 20.33
N SER A 155 5.31 -41.46 19.54
CA SER A 155 4.08 -40.73 19.21
C SER A 155 3.18 -41.60 18.33
N VAL A 156 1.87 -41.60 18.53
CA VAL A 156 0.95 -42.40 17.68
C VAL A 156 1.02 -42.07 16.18
N ILE A 157 1.59 -40.92 15.79
CA ILE A 157 1.82 -40.54 14.39
C ILE A 157 3.29 -40.70 13.94
N HIS A 158 4.15 -41.39 14.70
CA HIS A 158 5.58 -41.48 14.40
C HIS A 158 5.89 -42.09 13.02
N GLU A 159 5.00 -42.96 12.51
CA GLU A 159 5.09 -43.59 11.19
C GLU A 159 4.23 -42.91 10.11
N CYS A 160 3.44 -41.90 10.46
CA CYS A 160 2.48 -41.31 9.53
C CYS A 160 3.09 -40.22 8.64
N ASP A 161 2.61 -40.13 7.40
CA ASP A 161 2.69 -38.90 6.62
C ASP A 161 1.74 -37.86 7.19
N THR A 162 2.23 -36.64 7.42
CA THR A 162 1.47 -35.59 8.12
C THR A 162 1.87 -34.20 7.66
N THR A 163 1.01 -33.23 7.97
CA THR A 163 1.30 -31.80 7.95
C THR A 163 0.74 -31.16 9.22
N ALA A 164 1.24 -29.99 9.59
CA ALA A 164 0.69 -29.17 10.67
C ALA A 164 0.87 -27.69 10.33
N LEU A 165 0.64 -26.78 11.29
CA LEU A 165 0.89 -25.35 11.07
C LEU A 165 2.37 -25.11 10.70
N PRO A 166 2.66 -24.53 9.51
CA PRO A 166 4.03 -24.28 9.07
C PRO A 166 4.72 -23.30 10.00
N ALA A 167 6.00 -23.54 10.30
CA ALA A 167 6.81 -22.68 11.16
C ALA A 167 6.85 -21.25 10.62
N LEU A 168 6.89 -21.08 9.28
CA LEU A 168 6.86 -19.77 8.65
C LEU A 168 5.58 -18.98 8.99
N PHE A 169 4.42 -19.64 8.96
CA PHE A 169 3.13 -18.98 9.21
C PHE A 169 3.04 -18.53 10.68
N GLU A 170 3.44 -19.40 11.60
CA GLU A 170 3.48 -19.10 13.03
C GLU A 170 4.46 -17.97 13.35
N GLN A 171 5.67 -18.00 12.76
CA GLN A 171 6.69 -16.97 12.98
C GLN A 171 6.28 -15.60 12.41
N VAL A 172 5.71 -15.57 11.20
CA VAL A 172 5.20 -14.33 10.60
C VAL A 172 4.08 -13.73 11.46
N ALA A 173 3.12 -14.55 11.89
CA ALA A 173 2.03 -14.09 12.75
C ALA A 173 2.55 -13.60 14.12
N PHE A 174 3.48 -14.33 14.73
CA PHE A 174 4.10 -13.94 16.00
C PHE A 174 4.87 -12.63 15.89
N TRP A 175 5.86 -12.54 14.99
CA TRP A 175 6.70 -11.33 14.86
C TRP A 175 5.92 -10.13 14.36
N GLY A 176 4.97 -10.32 13.43
CA GLY A 176 4.12 -9.26 12.90
C GLY A 176 3.17 -8.66 13.92
N THR A 177 2.86 -9.37 15.01
CA THR A 177 1.91 -8.91 16.04
C THR A 177 2.50 -8.76 17.43
N ARG A 178 3.76 -9.15 17.65
CA ARG A 178 4.42 -9.19 18.97
C ARG A 178 4.33 -7.87 19.75
N ALA A 179 4.47 -6.73 19.06
CA ALA A 179 4.42 -5.42 19.70
C ALA A 179 3.05 -5.09 20.33
N PHE A 180 1.97 -5.68 19.83
CA PHE A 180 0.58 -5.38 20.25
C PHE A 180 -0.10 -6.55 20.95
N LEU A 181 0.25 -7.79 20.58
CA LEU A 181 -0.36 -9.02 21.06
C LEU A 181 0.61 -9.90 21.87
N GLY A 182 1.86 -9.47 22.07
CA GLY A 182 2.84 -10.21 22.86
C GLY A 182 3.17 -11.58 22.27
N ASP A 183 3.01 -12.64 23.06
CA ASP A 183 3.24 -14.03 22.65
C ASP A 183 1.94 -14.77 22.28
N TYR A 184 0.93 -14.03 21.82
CA TYR A 184 -0.40 -14.57 21.52
C TYR A 184 -0.39 -15.75 20.53
N TYR A 185 0.34 -15.65 19.41
CA TYR A 185 0.48 -16.74 18.42
C TYR A 185 1.43 -17.86 18.85
N LYS A 186 1.96 -17.80 20.07
CA LYS A 186 2.86 -18.82 20.64
C LYS A 186 2.15 -19.53 21.78
N THR A 187 1.51 -20.67 21.48
CA THR A 187 0.71 -21.44 22.45
C THR A 187 1.47 -21.83 23.72
N TYR A 188 2.76 -22.16 23.59
CA TYR A 188 3.64 -22.52 24.71
C TYR A 188 4.59 -21.38 25.13
N GLY A 189 4.35 -20.16 24.65
CA GLY A 189 5.14 -18.96 24.97
C GLY A 189 6.26 -18.67 23.97
N ALA A 190 6.81 -17.46 24.01
CA ALA A 190 7.72 -16.93 22.97
C ALA A 190 9.00 -17.75 22.72
N ALA A 191 9.47 -18.52 23.70
CA ALA A 191 10.67 -19.35 23.59
C ALA A 191 10.37 -20.82 23.20
N SER A 192 9.11 -21.14 22.90
CA SER A 192 8.70 -22.48 22.51
C SER A 192 8.96 -22.76 21.03
N ASP A 193 9.21 -24.04 20.72
CA ASP A 193 9.26 -24.56 19.36
C ASP A 193 8.01 -24.14 18.57
N ASN A 194 8.16 -23.95 17.26
CA ASN A 194 7.00 -23.85 16.37
C ASN A 194 6.25 -25.20 16.31
N VAL A 195 4.98 -25.18 15.93
CA VAL A 195 4.16 -26.39 15.78
C VAL A 195 4.81 -27.38 14.82
N GLU A 196 5.26 -26.92 13.66
CA GLU A 196 6.00 -27.75 12.70
C GLU A 196 7.22 -28.43 13.34
N GLU A 197 8.04 -27.68 14.09
CA GLU A 197 9.22 -28.23 14.76
C GLU A 197 8.85 -29.29 15.81
N ALA A 198 7.82 -29.00 16.61
CA ALA A 198 7.33 -29.94 17.63
C ALA A 198 6.78 -31.23 17.02
N VAL A 199 6.11 -31.16 15.87
CA VAL A 199 5.60 -32.34 15.15
C VAL A 199 6.73 -33.09 14.46
N ARG A 200 7.64 -32.42 13.78
CA ARG A 200 8.79 -33.06 13.10
C ARG A 200 9.66 -33.87 14.06
N LYS A 201 9.83 -33.40 15.31
CA LYS A 201 10.63 -34.09 16.34
C LYS A 201 10.12 -35.48 16.72
N VAL A 202 8.85 -35.81 16.44
CA VAL A 202 8.25 -37.09 16.85
C VAL A 202 8.08 -38.10 15.71
N LEU A 203 8.44 -37.73 14.48
CA LEU A 203 8.38 -38.60 13.30
C LEU A 203 9.68 -39.39 13.15
N ASP A 204 9.61 -40.63 12.67
CA ASP A 204 10.80 -41.49 12.47
C ASP A 204 11.72 -40.96 11.35
N ASN A 205 11.15 -40.35 10.30
CA ASN A 205 11.83 -39.71 9.19
C ASN A 205 11.10 -38.42 8.75
N PRO A 206 11.31 -37.30 9.45
CA PRO A 206 10.56 -36.06 9.22
C PRO A 206 10.75 -35.48 7.81
N ASP A 207 11.89 -35.72 7.15
CA ASP A 207 12.15 -35.20 5.80
C ASP A 207 11.31 -35.89 4.73
N LYS A 208 10.90 -37.14 4.99
CA LYS A 208 9.97 -37.87 4.12
C LYS A 208 8.53 -37.68 4.56
N GLN A 209 8.26 -37.73 5.86
CA GLN A 209 6.91 -37.84 6.39
C GLN A 209 6.20 -36.50 6.58
N TYR A 210 6.94 -35.45 6.93
CA TYR A 210 6.35 -34.13 7.07
C TYR A 210 6.27 -33.44 5.72
N LYS A 211 5.06 -33.36 5.16
CA LYS A 211 4.81 -32.64 3.91
C LYS A 211 4.38 -31.23 4.24
N ASN A 212 4.98 -30.26 3.58
CA ASN A 212 4.65 -28.86 3.78
C ASN A 212 4.39 -28.20 2.42
N SER A 213 3.55 -27.17 2.42
CA SER A 213 3.36 -26.27 1.30
C SER A 213 3.28 -24.87 1.86
N ILE A 214 4.00 -23.94 1.24
CA ILE A 214 3.89 -22.50 1.53
C ILE A 214 2.89 -21.85 0.56
N GLY A 215 2.41 -22.62 -0.43
CA GLY A 215 1.43 -22.18 -1.42
C GLY A 215 0.04 -21.98 -0.83
N ILE A 216 -0.74 -21.16 -1.52
CA ILE A 216 -2.05 -20.63 -1.10
C ILE A 216 -3.24 -21.56 -1.37
N GLY A 217 -3.02 -22.59 -2.18
CA GLY A 217 -4.03 -23.61 -2.41
C GLY A 217 -4.28 -24.41 -1.14
N ALA A 218 -5.54 -24.83 -0.96
CA ALA A 218 -5.89 -25.75 0.11
C ALA A 218 -5.04 -27.03 0.00
N PHE A 219 -4.46 -27.45 1.12
CA PHE A 219 -3.47 -28.52 1.17
C PHE A 219 -3.78 -29.44 2.35
N VAL A 220 -3.93 -30.72 2.04
CA VAL A 220 -4.24 -31.75 3.02
C VAL A 220 -3.40 -32.98 2.72
N ILE A 221 -2.96 -33.65 3.76
CA ILE A 221 -2.17 -34.87 3.68
C ILE A 221 -3.00 -36.02 4.18
N GLU A 222 -3.15 -37.03 3.34
CA GLU A 222 -3.75 -38.31 3.70
C GLU A 222 -2.61 -39.31 3.92
N ASP A 223 -2.59 -39.93 5.09
CA ASP A 223 -1.59 -40.96 5.39
C ASP A 223 -1.87 -42.25 4.60
N GLU A 224 -0.80 -42.95 4.21
CA GLU A 224 -0.93 -44.19 3.44
C GLU A 224 -1.39 -45.38 4.30
N LYS A 225 -0.96 -45.46 5.56
CA LYS A 225 -1.12 -46.63 6.44
C LYS A 225 -2.38 -46.56 7.31
N TYR A 226 -2.76 -45.37 7.75
CA TYR A 226 -3.88 -45.08 8.63
C TYR A 226 -4.94 -44.25 7.88
N ASN A 227 -6.19 -44.35 8.30
CA ASN A 227 -7.25 -43.42 7.92
C ASN A 227 -7.08 -42.08 8.65
N TYR A 228 -5.93 -41.45 8.44
CA TYR A 228 -5.53 -40.19 9.06
C TYR A 228 -5.39 -39.11 7.98
N ILE A 229 -6.05 -37.97 8.21
CA ILE A 229 -5.93 -36.79 7.35
C ILE A 229 -5.47 -35.59 8.17
N SER A 230 -4.52 -34.82 7.67
CA SER A 230 -4.02 -33.62 8.33
C SER A 230 -3.99 -32.39 7.43
N ALA A 231 -4.05 -31.21 8.05
CA ALA A 231 -4.09 -29.93 7.35
C ALA A 231 -3.29 -28.85 8.10
N ARG A 232 -2.85 -27.80 7.41
CA ARG A 232 -1.88 -26.83 7.94
C ARG A 232 -2.52 -25.75 8.82
N PHE A 233 -3.57 -25.09 8.35
CA PHE A 233 -4.11 -23.87 8.97
C PHE A 233 -5.60 -23.69 8.60
N PRO A 234 -6.30 -22.64 9.09
CA PRO A 234 -7.74 -22.45 8.80
C PRO A 234 -8.12 -22.54 7.33
N GLY A 235 -7.24 -22.12 6.40
CA GLY A 235 -7.49 -22.16 4.96
C GLY A 235 -7.63 -23.53 4.32
N ASP A 236 -7.20 -24.56 5.03
CA ASP A 236 -7.34 -25.94 4.58
C ASP A 236 -8.60 -26.61 5.18
N ALA A 237 -9.34 -25.94 6.09
CA ALA A 237 -10.41 -26.56 6.88
C ALA A 237 -11.56 -27.10 6.03
N LYS A 238 -11.94 -26.39 4.96
CA LYS A 238 -12.99 -26.84 4.04
C LYS A 238 -12.58 -28.10 3.27
N LEU A 239 -11.40 -28.09 2.64
CA LEU A 239 -10.88 -29.24 1.90
C LEU A 239 -10.67 -30.44 2.84
N LEU A 240 -10.13 -30.20 4.05
CA LEU A 240 -9.99 -31.24 5.07
C LEU A 240 -11.35 -31.89 5.38
N ALA A 241 -12.39 -31.08 5.59
CA ALA A 241 -13.72 -31.59 5.89
C ALA A 241 -14.30 -32.40 4.72
N GLU A 242 -14.21 -31.91 3.48
CA GLU A 242 -14.67 -32.60 2.27
C GLU A 242 -13.96 -33.96 2.08
N LYS A 243 -12.64 -33.99 2.25
CA LYS A 243 -11.84 -35.21 2.17
C LYS A 243 -12.19 -36.18 3.30
N THR A 244 -12.40 -35.68 4.50
CA THR A 244 -12.76 -36.49 5.66
C THR A 244 -14.16 -37.09 5.51
N VAL A 245 -15.14 -36.32 5.02
CA VAL A 245 -16.48 -36.82 4.66
C VAL A 245 -16.37 -37.92 3.61
N SER A 246 -15.59 -37.69 2.56
CA SER A 246 -15.37 -38.66 1.49
C SER A 246 -14.74 -39.95 2.03
N LEU A 247 -13.72 -39.85 2.89
CA LEU A 247 -13.07 -41.00 3.53
C LEU A 247 -14.07 -41.85 4.34
N VAL A 248 -14.93 -41.19 5.14
CA VAL A 248 -15.92 -41.87 5.98
C VAL A 248 -17.05 -42.50 5.13
N GLN A 249 -17.46 -41.84 4.04
CA GLN A 249 -18.56 -42.31 3.17
C GLN A 249 -18.14 -43.37 2.13
N THR A 250 -16.89 -43.36 1.67
CA THR A 250 -16.40 -44.23 0.57
C THR A 250 -16.19 -45.68 1.01
N TYR A 251 -16.38 -46.01 2.29
CA TYR A 251 -16.36 -47.41 2.73
C TYR A 251 -17.55 -48.20 2.14
N ARG A 252 -17.36 -48.77 0.95
CA ARG A 252 -18.13 -49.90 0.41
C ARG A 252 -17.51 -51.20 0.95
N PRO A 253 -18.29 -52.13 1.54
CA PRO A 253 -17.78 -53.48 1.76
C PRO A 253 -17.43 -54.07 0.40
N LEU A 254 -16.22 -54.64 0.27
CA LEU A 254 -15.94 -55.54 -0.86
C LEU A 254 -17.01 -56.64 -0.85
N PRO A 255 -17.73 -56.88 -1.97
CA PRO A 255 -18.61 -58.03 -2.03
C PRO A 255 -17.74 -59.29 -1.88
N MET A 256 -18.10 -60.13 -0.92
CA MET A 256 -17.71 -61.54 -0.86
C MET A 256 -18.14 -62.20 -2.17
N GLY A 257 -17.23 -62.23 -3.14
CA GLY A 257 -17.37 -62.91 -4.41
C GLY A 257 -17.09 -64.39 -4.22
N PHE A 258 -18.09 -65.19 -4.57
CA PHE A 258 -18.13 -66.63 -4.60
C PHE A 258 -16.89 -67.26 -5.24
N ILE A 259 -16.41 -68.33 -4.59
CA ILE A 259 -15.59 -69.37 -5.21
C ILE A 259 -16.53 -70.14 -6.15
N GLU A 260 -16.27 -70.08 -7.46
CA GLU A 260 -16.66 -71.15 -8.38
C GLU A 260 -15.52 -71.41 -9.37
N GLU A 261 -15.40 -72.69 -9.68
CA GLU A 261 -14.23 -73.41 -10.15
C GLU A 261 -13.94 -73.29 -11.66
N ASN A 262 -12.65 -73.42 -11.98
CA ASN A 262 -12.04 -74.05 -13.16
C ASN A 262 -12.26 -73.45 -14.57
N GLU A 263 -11.15 -72.97 -15.16
CA GLU A 263 -10.60 -73.65 -16.34
C GLU A 263 -9.08 -73.53 -16.40
N VAL A 264 -8.44 -74.70 -16.54
CA VAL A 264 -7.00 -74.95 -16.56
C VAL A 264 -6.50 -74.80 -17.99
N VAL A 265 -5.46 -73.97 -18.22
CA VAL A 265 -4.57 -74.13 -19.38
C VAL A 265 -3.11 -74.01 -18.93
N ASP A 266 -2.32 -74.92 -19.48
CA ASP A 266 -1.06 -75.50 -19.00
C ASP A 266 0.20 -74.61 -19.12
N HIS A 267 1.09 -74.77 -18.13
CA HIS A 267 2.50 -74.41 -17.86
C HIS A 267 3.44 -73.86 -18.98
N PRO A 268 4.56 -73.11 -18.65
CA PRO A 268 5.55 -73.53 -17.63
C PRO A 268 6.28 -72.45 -16.79
N ALA A 269 6.85 -72.89 -15.66
CA ALA A 269 7.97 -72.25 -14.94
C ALA A 269 9.31 -72.83 -15.48
N PRO A 270 10.54 -72.45 -15.02
CA PRO A 270 10.97 -71.40 -14.08
C PRO A 270 12.20 -70.60 -14.63
N THR A 271 12.88 -69.75 -13.82
CA THR A 271 14.36 -69.83 -13.59
C THR A 271 14.90 -68.74 -12.64
N GLU A 272 15.80 -69.17 -11.75
CA GLU A 272 16.65 -68.35 -10.87
C GLU A 272 17.71 -67.56 -11.66
N PRO A 273 18.21 -66.41 -11.15
CA PRO A 273 19.15 -65.56 -11.86
C PRO A 273 20.57 -66.16 -11.91
N THR A 274 21.19 -66.11 -13.09
CA THR A 274 22.50 -66.71 -13.37
C THR A 274 23.69 -65.83 -12.91
N PRO A 275 24.88 -66.43 -12.63
CA PRO A 275 26.07 -65.77 -12.08
C PRO A 275 26.70 -64.64 -12.92
N ASP A 276 26.33 -64.50 -14.19
CA ASP A 276 26.88 -63.45 -15.08
C ASP A 276 26.29 -62.05 -14.82
N MET A 277 25.13 -61.96 -14.15
CA MET A 277 24.55 -60.66 -13.75
C MET A 277 25.23 -60.06 -12.52
N ILE A 278 25.99 -60.87 -11.76
CA ILE A 278 26.80 -60.44 -10.63
C ILE A 278 28.20 -59.98 -11.10
N ALA A 279 28.69 -60.51 -12.23
CA ALA A 279 29.97 -60.11 -12.82
C ALA A 279 29.96 -58.68 -13.41
N ALA A 280 28.83 -58.21 -13.93
CA ALA A 280 28.69 -56.84 -14.46
C ALA A 280 28.64 -55.75 -13.38
N ALA A 281 28.32 -56.11 -12.13
CA ALA A 281 28.26 -55.17 -11.00
C ALA A 281 29.60 -55.05 -10.25
N ILE A 282 30.56 -55.95 -10.51
CA ILE A 282 31.87 -56.00 -9.83
C ILE A 282 32.96 -55.25 -10.63
N GLU A 283 32.73 -54.94 -11.91
CA GLU A 283 33.69 -54.21 -12.76
C GLU A 283 33.68 -52.68 -12.61
N SER A 284 32.74 -52.08 -11.86
CA SER A 284 32.70 -50.61 -11.69
C SER A 284 33.35 -50.09 -10.40
N TYR A 285 33.92 -50.96 -9.54
CA TYR A 285 34.62 -50.55 -8.32
C TYR A 285 35.84 -51.44 -8.02
N SER A 286 37.02 -51.07 -8.53
CA SER A 286 38.28 -51.45 -7.88
C SER A 286 39.38 -50.42 -8.17
N MET A 287 40.03 -49.97 -7.10
CA MET A 287 41.10 -48.97 -7.09
C MET A 287 42.44 -49.51 -7.57
N GLY A 288 43.26 -48.64 -8.18
CA GLY A 288 44.71 -48.84 -8.36
C GLY A 288 45.51 -47.53 -8.46
N LYS A 289 46.39 -47.29 -7.48
CA LYS A 289 47.46 -46.26 -7.37
C LYS A 289 48.78 -46.76 -8.04
N PRO A 290 49.95 -46.03 -8.00
CA PRO A 290 50.36 -44.68 -8.46
C PRO A 290 51.60 -44.78 -9.43
N PRO A 291 52.26 -43.68 -9.91
CA PRO A 291 53.45 -43.15 -9.20
C PRO A 291 53.73 -41.61 -9.31
N THR A 292 54.75 -41.21 -8.53
CA THR A 292 55.49 -39.95 -8.25
C THR A 292 55.97 -39.12 -9.47
N THR A 293 56.32 -37.81 -9.50
CA THR A 293 57.02 -36.84 -8.59
C THR A 293 56.83 -35.34 -9.04
N ASN A 294 56.54 -34.41 -8.10
CA ASN A 294 56.94 -32.97 -7.90
C ASN A 294 57.05 -31.90 -9.06
N PRO A 295 57.03 -30.57 -8.77
CA PRO A 295 56.16 -29.76 -7.88
C PRO A 295 55.76 -28.38 -8.48
N ALA A 296 54.53 -27.85 -8.31
CA ALA A 296 54.25 -26.40 -8.27
C ALA A 296 52.77 -26.04 -8.03
N SER A 297 52.59 -24.99 -7.21
CA SER A 297 51.41 -24.13 -7.04
C SER A 297 50.20 -24.65 -6.25
N SER A 298 49.96 -23.90 -5.17
CA SER A 298 48.86 -23.88 -4.23
C SER A 298 47.51 -23.54 -4.85
N THR A 299 46.45 -24.26 -4.46
CA THR A 299 45.17 -23.79 -3.85
C THR A 299 44.06 -24.80 -4.13
N THR A 300 43.56 -25.44 -3.09
CA THR A 300 42.48 -26.45 -3.18
C THR A 300 41.19 -25.83 -2.63
N MET A 301 40.19 -25.62 -3.48
CA MET A 301 38.79 -25.36 -3.10
C MET A 301 37.89 -26.29 -3.93
N PRO A 302 36.87 -26.96 -3.35
CA PRO A 302 35.95 -27.82 -4.09
C PRO A 302 34.98 -27.00 -4.97
N GLN A 303 34.55 -27.57 -6.10
CA GLN A 303 33.59 -26.91 -7.01
C GLN A 303 32.16 -26.91 -6.45
N LEU A 304 31.45 -25.79 -6.67
CA LEU A 304 30.07 -25.55 -6.25
C LEU A 304 29.04 -26.25 -7.16
N PRO A 305 27.80 -26.50 -6.68
CA PRO A 305 26.73 -27.13 -7.44
C PRO A 305 26.24 -26.28 -8.64
N PRO A 306 25.62 -26.90 -9.67
CA PRO A 306 25.17 -26.21 -10.89
C PRO A 306 24.17 -25.06 -10.66
N SER A 307 23.43 -25.09 -9.55
CA SER A 307 22.48 -24.03 -9.16
C SER A 307 23.15 -22.72 -8.72
N MET A 308 24.47 -22.71 -8.53
CA MET A 308 25.24 -21.57 -8.04
C MET A 308 26.12 -20.92 -9.11
N ASP A 309 26.05 -21.39 -10.37
CA ASP A 309 26.89 -20.90 -11.47
C ASP A 309 26.56 -19.43 -11.83
N ALA A 310 25.34 -18.98 -11.55
CA ALA A 310 24.91 -17.57 -11.72
C ALA A 310 25.58 -16.59 -10.74
N TYR A 311 26.14 -17.08 -9.62
CA TYR A 311 26.78 -16.24 -8.59
C TYR A 311 28.30 -16.25 -8.67
N ARG A 312 28.88 -16.95 -9.66
CA ARG A 312 30.31 -17.22 -9.78
C ARG A 312 31.17 -15.97 -9.97
N ASN A 313 30.57 -14.90 -10.50
CA ASN A 313 31.24 -13.64 -10.81
C ASN A 313 30.73 -12.45 -9.98
N LEU A 314 29.87 -12.68 -8.98
CA LEU A 314 29.37 -11.63 -8.10
C LEU A 314 30.25 -11.53 -6.85
N SER A 315 30.56 -10.31 -6.43
CA SER A 315 31.29 -10.09 -5.18
C SER A 315 30.43 -10.49 -3.97
N SER A 316 31.08 -10.79 -2.84
CA SER A 316 30.37 -11.13 -1.60
C SER A 316 29.39 -10.05 -1.13
N ALA A 317 29.64 -8.78 -1.48
CA ALA A 317 28.74 -7.67 -1.20
C ALA A 317 27.50 -7.67 -2.11
N GLU A 318 27.64 -8.03 -3.37
CA GLU A 318 26.53 -8.13 -4.33
C GLU A 318 25.65 -9.35 -4.04
N ILE A 319 26.26 -10.48 -3.67
CA ILE A 319 25.53 -11.68 -3.22
C ILE A 319 24.72 -11.38 -1.96
N LEU A 320 25.28 -10.64 -1.01
CA LEU A 320 24.57 -10.21 0.21
C LEU A 320 23.45 -9.21 -0.10
N ALA A 321 23.66 -8.30 -1.06
CA ALA A 321 22.64 -7.35 -1.50
C ALA A 321 21.47 -8.05 -2.22
N ASP A 322 21.73 -9.08 -3.02
CA ASP A 322 20.67 -9.88 -3.65
C ASP A 322 19.98 -10.84 -2.67
N LEU A 323 20.71 -11.41 -1.71
CA LEU A 323 20.11 -12.17 -0.61
C LEU A 323 19.21 -11.28 0.27
N ASN A 324 19.60 -10.03 0.55
CA ASN A 324 18.77 -9.08 1.28
C ASN A 324 17.49 -8.67 0.53
N LYS A 325 17.38 -8.91 -0.78
CA LYS A 325 16.13 -8.76 -1.54
C LYS A 325 15.22 -9.98 -1.46
N THR A 326 15.75 -11.13 -1.04
CA THR A 326 14.94 -12.31 -0.77
C THR A 326 14.37 -12.26 0.66
N PRO A 327 13.06 -12.54 0.85
CA PRO A 327 12.38 -12.40 2.14
C PRO A 327 13.01 -13.20 3.29
N LEU A 328 13.80 -14.23 2.97
CA LEU A 328 14.47 -15.09 3.93
C LEU A 328 15.66 -14.43 4.65
N PHE A 329 16.23 -13.33 4.10
CA PHE A 329 17.46 -12.70 4.63
C PHE A 329 17.36 -11.17 4.80
N MET A 330 16.18 -10.58 4.62
CA MET A 330 15.97 -9.14 4.63
C MET A 330 16.11 -8.55 6.05
N THR A 331 17.05 -7.61 6.24
CA THR A 331 17.38 -7.02 7.56
C THR A 331 16.68 -5.69 7.87
N GLU A 332 16.07 -5.03 6.89
CA GLU A 332 15.24 -3.83 7.07
C GLU A 332 13.96 -3.93 6.23
N LEU A 333 12.82 -3.57 6.83
CA LEU A 333 11.49 -3.58 6.20
C LEU A 333 11.23 -2.23 5.52
N GLU A 334 11.40 -2.16 4.20
CA GLU A 334 10.78 -1.11 3.39
C GLU A 334 9.42 -1.57 2.86
N ASP A 335 8.45 -0.63 2.81
CA ASP A 335 7.10 -0.84 2.27
C ASP A 335 7.18 -1.19 0.78
N ASN A 336 7.28 -2.49 0.47
CA ASN A 336 7.22 -3.00 -0.91
C ASN A 336 5.82 -3.59 -1.19
N ASP A 337 5.21 -3.17 -2.30
CA ASP A 337 3.91 -3.64 -2.79
C ASP A 337 3.84 -5.17 -2.99
N GLU A 338 5.00 -5.83 -3.14
CA GLU A 338 5.12 -7.29 -3.23
C GLU A 338 4.80 -8.00 -1.89
N ILE A 339 5.06 -7.35 -0.75
CA ILE A 339 4.76 -7.89 0.58
C ILE A 339 3.25 -7.85 0.85
N GLU A 340 2.54 -6.84 0.35
CA GLU A 340 1.07 -6.78 0.41
C GLU A 340 0.41 -7.82 -0.52
N ALA A 341 1.04 -8.13 -1.66
CA ALA A 341 0.61 -9.25 -2.52
C ALA A 341 0.84 -10.61 -1.83
N PHE A 342 1.93 -10.78 -1.08
CA PHE A 342 2.16 -11.97 -0.23
C PHE A 342 1.20 -12.05 0.97
N LYS A 343 0.78 -10.91 1.54
CA LYS A 343 -0.31 -10.88 2.53
C LYS A 343 -1.66 -11.20 1.90
N ALA A 344 -1.83 -10.93 0.60
CA ALA A 344 -3.03 -11.30 -0.14
C ALA A 344 -3.07 -12.79 -0.56
N LEU A 345 -1.91 -13.42 -0.62
CA LEU A 345 -1.76 -14.88 -0.71
C LEU A 345 -2.19 -15.58 0.61
N ALA A 346 -2.34 -14.87 1.73
CA ALA A 346 -2.87 -15.45 2.97
C ALA A 346 -4.42 -15.65 2.97
N TYR A 347 -5.10 -15.37 1.86
CA TYR A 347 -6.55 -15.50 1.73
C TYR A 347 -6.94 -16.81 1.02
N GLU A 348 -7.89 -17.54 1.59
CA GLU A 348 -8.31 -18.89 1.21
C GLU A 348 -9.06 -18.88 -0.15
N GLY A 349 -8.59 -19.61 -1.17
CA GLY A 349 -9.28 -19.82 -2.47
C GLY A 349 -8.46 -19.53 -3.74
N THR A 350 -9.05 -19.72 -4.92
CA THR A 350 -8.46 -19.28 -6.21
C THR A 350 -8.35 -17.75 -6.28
N PRO A 351 -7.45 -17.15 -7.10
CA PRO A 351 -7.36 -15.69 -7.25
C PRO A 351 -8.70 -15.04 -7.61
N SER A 352 -9.51 -15.72 -8.43
CA SER A 352 -10.87 -15.30 -8.79
C SER A 352 -11.80 -15.29 -7.57
N GLU A 353 -11.82 -16.36 -6.78
CA GLU A 353 -12.67 -16.48 -5.57
C GLU A 353 -12.27 -15.48 -4.47
N VAL A 354 -10.97 -15.33 -4.21
CA VAL A 354 -10.44 -14.38 -3.23
C VAL A 354 -10.83 -12.95 -3.63
N SER A 355 -10.62 -12.60 -4.90
CA SER A 355 -10.95 -11.28 -5.41
C SER A 355 -12.47 -11.03 -5.43
N GLN A 356 -13.26 -12.09 -5.68
CA GLN A 356 -14.71 -12.03 -5.63
C GLN A 356 -15.20 -11.75 -4.21
N ASN A 357 -14.62 -12.42 -3.21
CA ASN A 357 -14.93 -12.22 -1.80
C ASN A 357 -14.61 -10.78 -1.38
N PHE A 358 -13.42 -10.27 -1.71
CA PHE A 358 -13.07 -8.88 -1.43
C PHE A 358 -13.99 -7.87 -2.11
N LYS A 359 -14.41 -8.15 -3.34
CA LYS A 359 -15.39 -7.30 -4.02
C LYS A 359 -16.73 -7.30 -3.29
N GLU A 360 -17.19 -8.44 -2.79
CA GLU A 360 -18.45 -8.55 -2.03
C GLU A 360 -18.37 -7.80 -0.71
N GLN A 361 -17.29 -7.99 0.07
CA GLN A 361 -17.03 -7.21 1.28
C GLN A 361 -16.98 -5.70 0.97
N GLY A 362 -16.28 -5.32 -0.09
CA GLY A 362 -16.22 -3.94 -0.56
C GLY A 362 -17.61 -3.39 -0.91
N ASN A 363 -18.47 -4.17 -1.56
CA ASN A 363 -19.83 -3.78 -1.92
C ASN A 363 -20.71 -3.54 -0.68
N ASP A 364 -20.60 -4.39 0.33
CA ASP A 364 -21.41 -4.26 1.55
C ASP A 364 -21.00 -3.03 2.35
N VAL A 365 -19.69 -2.81 2.48
CA VAL A 365 -19.14 -1.62 3.14
C VAL A 365 -19.45 -0.34 2.34
N PHE A 366 -19.48 -0.43 1.00
CA PHE A 366 -19.90 0.67 0.13
C PHE A 366 -21.38 1.06 0.38
N LYS A 367 -22.29 0.10 0.56
CA LYS A 367 -23.69 0.39 0.90
C LYS A 367 -23.81 1.12 2.25
N LEU A 368 -22.92 0.83 3.20
CA LEU A 368 -22.83 1.51 4.50
C LEU A 368 -22.20 2.91 4.42
N ARG A 369 -21.84 3.39 3.22
CA ARG A 369 -21.20 4.69 2.97
C ARG A 369 -19.81 4.84 3.59
N SER A 370 -19.16 3.75 4.01
CA SER A 370 -17.76 3.76 4.41
C SER A 370 -16.86 3.61 3.18
N TRP A 371 -16.67 4.71 2.45
CA TRP A 371 -15.96 4.70 1.16
C TRP A 371 -14.47 4.38 1.30
N ALA A 372 -13.86 4.75 2.43
CA ALA A 372 -12.43 4.51 2.70
C ALA A 372 -12.17 3.02 2.85
N ASP A 373 -12.96 2.34 3.68
CA ASP A 373 -12.84 0.90 3.92
C ASP A 373 -13.22 0.10 2.67
N ALA A 374 -14.30 0.48 1.97
CA ALA A 374 -14.70 -0.15 0.72
C ALA A 374 -13.57 -0.08 -0.34
N LYS A 375 -12.91 1.08 -0.45
CA LYS A 375 -11.74 1.27 -1.32
C LYS A 375 -10.62 0.30 -0.97
N GLU A 376 -10.33 0.05 0.31
CA GLU A 376 -9.28 -0.90 0.71
C GLU A 376 -9.62 -2.34 0.27
N PHE A 377 -10.87 -2.79 0.45
CA PHE A 377 -11.28 -4.11 -0.01
C PHE A 377 -11.17 -4.27 -1.53
N TYR A 378 -11.61 -3.28 -2.30
CA TYR A 378 -11.42 -3.32 -3.76
C TYR A 378 -9.94 -3.29 -4.15
N SER A 379 -9.11 -2.52 -3.44
CA SER A 379 -7.66 -2.51 -3.68
C SER A 379 -7.05 -3.89 -3.48
N LYS A 380 -7.41 -4.61 -2.41
CA LYS A 380 -6.95 -5.99 -2.18
C LYS A 380 -7.34 -6.92 -3.33
N ALA A 381 -8.60 -6.87 -3.78
CA ALA A 381 -9.05 -7.64 -4.94
C ALA A 381 -8.23 -7.33 -6.21
N ILE A 382 -7.97 -6.04 -6.47
CA ILE A 382 -7.20 -5.60 -7.65
C ILE A 382 -5.76 -6.10 -7.56
N THR A 383 -5.12 -6.01 -6.39
CA THR A 383 -3.74 -6.47 -6.17
C THR A 383 -3.60 -7.95 -6.48
N VAL A 384 -4.53 -8.79 -6.00
CA VAL A 384 -4.55 -10.23 -6.29
C VAL A 384 -4.64 -10.50 -7.80
N LEU A 385 -5.59 -9.87 -8.49
CA LEU A 385 -5.78 -10.06 -9.93
C LEU A 385 -4.59 -9.56 -10.76
N GLN A 386 -3.99 -8.43 -10.37
CA GLN A 386 -2.82 -7.89 -11.07
C GLN A 386 -1.55 -8.70 -10.82
N ALA A 387 -1.38 -9.25 -9.62
CA ALA A 387 -0.29 -10.18 -9.34
C ALA A 387 -0.38 -11.42 -10.23
N GLU A 388 -1.57 -12.00 -10.38
CA GLU A 388 -1.79 -13.16 -11.23
C GLU A 388 -1.56 -12.83 -12.73
N GLN A 389 -1.97 -11.64 -13.19
CA GLN A 389 -1.64 -11.19 -14.55
C GLN A 389 -0.14 -11.06 -14.81
N ARG A 390 0.61 -10.52 -13.83
CA ARG A 390 2.07 -10.38 -13.94
C ARG A 390 2.77 -11.73 -13.96
N LYS A 391 2.32 -12.66 -13.12
CA LYS A 391 2.84 -14.04 -13.09
C LYS A 391 2.70 -14.71 -14.46
N ARG A 392 1.51 -14.65 -15.06
CA ARG A 392 1.28 -15.19 -16.41
C ARG A 392 2.13 -14.52 -17.49
N ALA A 393 2.31 -13.20 -17.39
CA ALA A 393 3.18 -12.47 -18.32
C ALA A 393 4.64 -12.93 -18.21
N GLN A 394 5.15 -13.15 -16.98
CA GLN A 394 6.50 -13.67 -16.75
C GLN A 394 6.67 -15.11 -17.28
N GLU A 395 5.70 -15.99 -17.02
CA GLU A 395 5.70 -17.36 -17.53
C GLU A 395 5.72 -17.40 -19.07
N LYS A 396 4.99 -16.50 -19.71
CA LYS A 396 4.99 -16.36 -21.18
C LYS A 396 6.35 -15.90 -21.71
N THR A 397 6.99 -14.91 -21.08
CA THR A 397 8.34 -14.45 -21.48
C THR A 397 9.38 -15.58 -21.33
N LEU A 398 9.32 -16.36 -20.26
CA LEU A 398 10.22 -17.50 -20.02
C LEU A 398 10.06 -18.62 -21.07
N GLN A 399 8.84 -18.82 -21.59
CA GLN A 399 8.60 -19.76 -22.68
C GLN A 399 9.15 -19.26 -24.03
N GLU A 400 9.07 -17.95 -24.30
CA GLU A 400 9.56 -17.33 -25.54
C GLU A 400 11.11 -17.26 -25.60
N GLU A 401 11.79 -17.20 -24.45
CA GLU A 401 13.27 -17.14 -24.35
C GLU A 401 13.96 -18.52 -24.32
N SER A 402 13.22 -19.62 -24.29
CA SER A 402 13.79 -20.97 -24.19
C SER A 402 14.42 -21.44 -25.51
N PRO A 403 15.64 -22.03 -25.52
CA PRO A 403 16.38 -22.39 -26.75
C PRO A 403 15.75 -23.53 -27.57
N GLN A 404 14.70 -24.18 -27.06
CA GLN A 404 13.90 -25.21 -27.74
C GLN A 404 12.51 -24.71 -28.20
N ALA A 405 12.23 -23.40 -28.10
CA ALA A 405 10.97 -22.83 -28.57
C ALA A 405 10.84 -22.97 -30.09
N ASP A 406 9.92 -23.83 -30.53
CA ASP A 406 9.49 -23.91 -31.92
C ASP A 406 8.79 -22.59 -32.30
N LYS A 407 9.48 -21.74 -33.07
CA LYS A 407 9.02 -20.40 -33.47
C LYS A 407 7.80 -20.43 -34.43
N THR A 408 7.29 -21.60 -34.77
CA THR A 408 6.17 -21.77 -35.72
C THR A 408 4.85 -22.18 -35.08
N ALA A 409 4.85 -22.58 -33.79
CA ALA A 409 3.63 -22.93 -33.07
C ALA A 409 3.16 -21.77 -32.18
N PRO A 410 1.93 -21.24 -32.36
CA PRO A 410 1.35 -20.30 -31.40
C PRO A 410 1.26 -20.97 -30.03
N PRO A 411 1.52 -20.26 -28.92
CA PRO A 411 1.24 -20.78 -27.58
C PRO A 411 -0.28 -20.97 -27.46
N THR A 412 -0.75 -22.20 -27.66
CA THR A 412 -2.16 -22.54 -27.44
C THR A 412 -2.41 -22.64 -25.95
N LEU A 413 -2.95 -21.57 -25.35
CA LEU A 413 -3.62 -21.66 -24.06
C LEU A 413 -4.78 -22.65 -24.18
N SER A 414 -5.05 -23.42 -23.12
CA SER A 414 -6.23 -24.27 -23.10
C SER A 414 -7.50 -23.39 -23.11
N ALA A 415 -8.60 -23.92 -23.66
CA ALA A 415 -9.88 -23.20 -23.64
C ALA A 415 -10.39 -22.92 -22.21
N GLU A 416 -9.93 -23.72 -21.24
CA GLU A 416 -10.22 -23.56 -19.81
C GLU A 416 -9.46 -22.36 -19.23
N ASP A 417 -8.18 -22.19 -19.58
CA ASP A 417 -7.37 -21.03 -19.15
C ASP A 417 -7.91 -19.71 -19.73
N GLU A 418 -8.36 -19.71 -20.99
CA GLU A 418 -8.93 -18.52 -21.62
C GLU A 418 -10.23 -18.07 -20.95
N ALA A 419 -11.07 -19.03 -20.53
CA ALA A 419 -12.31 -18.73 -19.82
C ALA A 419 -12.03 -18.12 -18.44
N GLU A 420 -11.05 -18.66 -17.71
CA GLU A 420 -10.65 -18.14 -16.39
C GLU A 420 -10.05 -16.73 -16.50
N ILE A 421 -9.17 -16.48 -17.48
CA ILE A 421 -8.59 -15.15 -17.71
C ILE A 421 -9.70 -14.12 -18.00
N LYS A 422 -10.68 -14.49 -18.83
CA LYS A 422 -11.81 -13.61 -19.15
C LYS A 422 -12.64 -13.29 -17.91
N GLU A 423 -12.86 -14.25 -17.04
CA GLU A 423 -13.56 -14.04 -15.77
C GLU A 423 -12.79 -13.09 -14.84
N GLN A 424 -11.48 -13.31 -14.70
CA GLN A 424 -10.60 -12.44 -13.90
C GLN A 424 -10.55 -11.00 -14.42
N LEU A 425 -10.52 -10.80 -15.74
CA LEU A 425 -10.56 -9.47 -16.36
C LEU A 425 -11.89 -8.76 -16.10
N LYS A 426 -13.00 -9.49 -16.19
CA LYS A 426 -14.34 -8.97 -15.85
C LYS A 426 -14.43 -8.58 -14.37
N LEU A 427 -13.82 -9.37 -13.50
CA LEU A 427 -13.76 -9.09 -12.07
C LEU A 427 -12.90 -7.85 -11.78
N LEU A 428 -11.75 -7.74 -12.44
CA LEU A 428 -10.86 -6.59 -12.35
C LEU A 428 -11.56 -5.30 -12.81
N GLU A 429 -12.29 -5.35 -13.93
CA GLU A 429 -13.12 -4.24 -14.41
C GLU A 429 -14.12 -3.77 -13.34
N ALA A 430 -14.83 -4.71 -12.70
CA ALA A 430 -15.81 -4.40 -11.67
C ALA A 430 -15.16 -3.78 -10.42
N CYS A 431 -14.05 -4.34 -9.93
CA CYS A 431 -13.33 -3.83 -8.76
C CYS A 431 -12.75 -2.44 -9.00
N LEU A 432 -12.10 -2.20 -10.15
CA LEU A 432 -11.60 -0.88 -10.54
C LEU A 432 -12.73 0.13 -10.68
N GLY A 433 -13.85 -0.27 -11.30
CA GLY A 433 -15.03 0.58 -11.40
C GLY A 433 -15.57 0.98 -10.03
N ASN A 434 -15.69 0.04 -9.10
CA ASN A 434 -16.20 0.31 -7.76
C ASN A 434 -15.22 1.14 -6.92
N ARG A 435 -13.91 0.88 -7.03
CA ARG A 435 -12.88 1.70 -6.38
C ARG A 435 -12.87 3.13 -6.93
N SER A 436 -13.06 3.32 -8.23
CA SER A 436 -13.18 4.65 -8.84
C SER A 436 -14.38 5.43 -8.28
N ALA A 437 -15.51 4.74 -8.03
CA ALA A 437 -16.66 5.33 -7.35
C ALA A 437 -16.31 5.79 -5.92
N CYS A 438 -15.58 4.97 -5.15
CA CYS A 438 -15.11 5.34 -3.81
C CYS A 438 -14.20 6.57 -3.86
N HIS A 439 -13.26 6.60 -4.81
CA HIS A 439 -12.36 7.74 -4.98
C HIS A 439 -13.11 9.04 -5.31
N VAL A 440 -14.16 8.99 -6.15
CA VAL A 440 -15.01 10.17 -6.40
C VAL A 440 -15.69 10.65 -5.12
N GLN A 441 -16.26 9.74 -4.32
CA GLN A 441 -16.90 10.12 -3.03
C GLN A 441 -15.90 10.70 -2.02
N LEU A 442 -14.67 10.18 -2.01
CA LEU A 442 -13.57 10.65 -1.17
C LEU A 442 -12.87 11.91 -1.72
N LYS A 443 -13.30 12.45 -2.87
CA LYS A 443 -12.67 13.58 -3.57
C LYS A 443 -11.21 13.32 -3.99
N ASN A 444 -10.83 12.06 -4.11
CA ASN A 444 -9.54 11.59 -4.60
C ASN A 444 -9.55 11.53 -6.15
N TYR A 445 -9.76 12.68 -6.78
CA TYR A 445 -10.11 12.75 -8.21
C TYR A 445 -9.02 12.21 -9.15
N ARG A 446 -7.72 12.39 -8.82
CA ARG A 446 -6.64 11.84 -9.65
C ARG A 446 -6.67 10.31 -9.67
N SER A 447 -6.78 9.67 -8.50
CA SER A 447 -6.91 8.22 -8.40
C SER A 447 -8.16 7.70 -9.10
N ALA A 448 -9.29 8.42 -8.99
CA ALA A 448 -10.51 8.08 -9.74
C ALA A 448 -10.28 8.07 -11.25
N THR A 449 -9.57 9.06 -11.81
CA THR A 449 -9.27 9.10 -13.25
C THR A 449 -8.37 7.95 -13.70
N LEU A 450 -7.40 7.53 -12.87
CA LEU A 450 -6.52 6.41 -13.17
C LEU A 450 -7.29 5.07 -13.21
N ASP A 451 -8.16 4.84 -12.22
CA ASP A 451 -9.02 3.66 -12.18
C ASP A 451 -9.98 3.65 -13.38
N CYS A 452 -10.62 4.79 -13.69
CA CYS A 452 -11.51 4.88 -14.86
C CYS A 452 -10.76 4.62 -16.17
N ALA A 453 -9.53 5.12 -16.32
CA ALA A 453 -8.72 4.85 -17.50
C ALA A 453 -8.37 3.36 -17.65
N GLN A 454 -8.10 2.65 -16.54
CA GLN A 454 -7.91 1.19 -16.57
C GLN A 454 -9.21 0.47 -16.97
N VAL A 455 -10.36 0.87 -16.40
CA VAL A 455 -11.66 0.30 -16.78
C VAL A 455 -11.95 0.50 -18.26
N ILE A 456 -11.70 1.69 -18.82
CA ILE A 456 -11.93 1.98 -20.24
C ILE A 456 -11.01 1.15 -21.14
N ARG A 457 -9.76 0.88 -20.71
CA ARG A 457 -8.86 -0.04 -21.44
C ARG A 457 -9.38 -1.48 -21.46
N LEU A 458 -9.98 -1.94 -20.36
CA LEU A 458 -10.56 -3.29 -20.26
C LEU A 458 -11.90 -3.39 -21.00
N ASN A 459 -12.76 -2.39 -20.84
CA ASN A 459 -14.09 -2.31 -21.43
C ASN A 459 -14.37 -0.87 -21.93
N PRO A 460 -14.10 -0.60 -23.22
CA PRO A 460 -14.35 0.71 -23.83
C PRO A 460 -15.82 1.11 -23.89
N LYS A 461 -16.77 0.22 -23.55
CA LYS A 461 -18.22 0.48 -23.55
C LYS A 461 -18.75 0.82 -22.16
N ASN A 462 -17.90 0.96 -21.15
CA ASN A 462 -18.32 1.22 -19.78
C ASN A 462 -18.70 2.71 -19.56
N ILE A 463 -19.98 3.03 -19.72
CA ILE A 463 -20.52 4.39 -19.58
C ILE A 463 -20.25 4.98 -18.18
N LYS A 464 -20.31 4.16 -17.13
CA LYS A 464 -20.06 4.61 -15.74
C LYS A 464 -18.63 5.11 -15.55
N ALA A 465 -17.66 4.51 -16.23
CA ALA A 465 -16.27 4.95 -16.18
C ALA A 465 -16.07 6.31 -16.86
N PHE A 466 -16.69 6.54 -18.02
CA PHE A 466 -16.68 7.85 -18.69
C PHE A 466 -17.32 8.94 -17.82
N TYR A 467 -18.51 8.66 -17.27
CA TYR A 467 -19.19 9.60 -16.37
C TYR A 467 -18.34 9.95 -15.14
N ARG A 468 -17.82 8.95 -14.42
CA ARG A 468 -16.98 9.19 -13.23
C ARG A 468 -15.67 9.89 -13.56
N SER A 469 -15.05 9.58 -14.70
CA SER A 469 -13.88 10.28 -15.21
C SER A 469 -14.18 11.76 -15.46
N GLY A 470 -15.27 12.06 -16.17
CA GLY A 470 -15.70 13.43 -16.44
C GLY A 470 -15.99 14.23 -15.17
N VAL A 471 -16.68 13.63 -14.19
CA VAL A 471 -16.91 14.25 -12.86
C VAL A 471 -15.58 14.58 -12.17
N ALA A 472 -14.64 13.62 -12.14
CA ALA A 472 -13.34 13.81 -11.50
C ALA A 472 -12.48 14.88 -12.20
N LEU A 473 -12.45 14.88 -13.55
CA LEU A 473 -11.72 15.85 -14.36
C LEU A 473 -12.31 17.26 -14.22
N LEU A 474 -13.64 17.37 -14.20
CA LEU A 474 -14.34 18.63 -13.94
C LEU A 474 -13.97 19.17 -12.57
N ALA A 475 -13.94 18.33 -11.53
CA ALA A 475 -13.53 18.73 -10.19
C ALA A 475 -12.06 19.20 -10.13
N LEU A 476 -11.17 18.61 -10.94
CA LEU A 476 -9.78 19.05 -11.13
C LEU A 476 -9.60 20.28 -12.02
N SER A 477 -10.70 20.87 -12.52
CA SER A 477 -10.70 21.99 -13.49
C SER A 477 -9.97 21.66 -14.80
N LYS A 478 -9.88 20.38 -15.14
CA LYS A 478 -9.41 19.86 -16.43
C LYS A 478 -10.56 19.83 -17.43
N ILE A 479 -11.00 21.01 -17.84
CA ILE A 479 -12.27 21.21 -18.56
C ILE A 479 -12.29 20.47 -19.90
N ARG A 480 -11.20 20.54 -20.67
CA ARG A 480 -11.10 19.89 -21.98
C ARG A 480 -11.17 18.37 -21.85
N GLU A 481 -10.38 17.80 -20.95
CA GLU A 481 -10.40 16.35 -20.74
C GLU A 481 -11.75 15.86 -20.17
N ALA A 482 -12.42 16.68 -19.36
CA ALA A 482 -13.77 16.37 -18.86
C ALA A 482 -14.80 16.36 -19.99
N ASP A 483 -14.73 17.32 -20.92
CA ASP A 483 -15.57 17.39 -22.11
C ASP A 483 -15.36 16.18 -23.01
N ASP A 484 -14.11 15.84 -23.31
CA ASP A 484 -13.76 14.65 -24.10
C ASP A 484 -14.31 13.36 -23.47
N ALA A 485 -14.15 13.17 -22.15
CA ALA A 485 -14.67 11.99 -21.46
C ALA A 485 -16.21 11.95 -21.49
N CYS A 486 -16.87 13.10 -21.34
CA CYS A 486 -18.32 13.21 -21.40
C CYS A 486 -18.86 12.91 -22.80
N ALA A 487 -18.21 13.46 -23.85
CA ALA A 487 -18.55 13.25 -25.25
C ALA A 487 -18.44 11.78 -25.65
N HIS A 488 -17.37 11.08 -25.23
CA HIS A 488 -17.25 9.63 -25.47
C HIS A 488 -18.36 8.85 -24.76
N GLY A 489 -18.72 9.22 -23.53
CA GLY A 489 -19.85 8.62 -22.81
C GLY A 489 -21.18 8.80 -23.55
N LEU A 490 -21.46 10.01 -24.04
CA LEU A 490 -22.68 10.33 -24.80
C LEU A 490 -22.69 9.70 -26.20
N ALA A 491 -21.53 9.43 -26.79
CA ALA A 491 -21.44 8.67 -28.04
C ALA A 491 -21.87 7.20 -27.87
N LEU A 492 -21.70 6.63 -26.67
CA LEU A 492 -22.16 5.28 -26.34
C LEU A 492 -23.66 5.24 -25.98
N ASP A 493 -24.13 6.23 -25.21
CA ASP A 493 -25.54 6.39 -24.84
C ASP A 493 -25.93 7.87 -24.89
N PRO A 494 -26.51 8.33 -26.02
CA PRO A 494 -26.93 9.71 -26.20
C PRO A 494 -28.03 10.16 -25.24
N GLU A 495 -28.78 9.24 -24.62
CA GLU A 495 -29.90 9.56 -23.72
C GLU A 495 -29.55 9.45 -22.23
N HIS A 496 -28.27 9.24 -21.90
CA HIS A 496 -27.81 9.13 -20.52
C HIS A 496 -27.95 10.46 -19.75
N LYS A 497 -28.94 10.53 -18.85
CA LYS A 497 -29.32 11.75 -18.09
C LYS A 497 -28.15 12.40 -17.36
N ASP A 498 -27.35 11.61 -16.62
CA ASP A 498 -26.28 12.17 -15.80
C ASP A 498 -25.13 12.76 -16.64
N LEU A 499 -24.92 12.23 -17.85
CA LEU A 499 -23.89 12.74 -18.77
C LEU A 499 -24.36 14.04 -19.42
N LYS A 500 -25.64 14.15 -19.79
CA LYS A 500 -26.23 15.42 -20.25
C LYS A 500 -26.10 16.52 -19.19
N LEU A 501 -26.38 16.18 -17.92
CA LEU A 501 -26.20 17.12 -16.80
C LEU A 501 -24.73 17.50 -16.60
N LEU A 502 -23.82 16.53 -16.68
CA LEU A 502 -22.38 16.78 -16.59
C LEU A 502 -21.88 17.69 -17.72
N ALA A 503 -22.33 17.48 -18.96
CA ALA A 503 -22.00 18.33 -20.09
C ALA A 503 -22.41 19.79 -19.85
N GLN A 504 -23.62 20.01 -19.29
CA GLN A 504 -24.07 21.34 -18.91
C GLN A 504 -23.14 21.96 -17.83
N GLN A 505 -22.78 21.20 -16.80
CA GLN A 505 -21.86 21.66 -15.75
C GLN A 505 -20.45 21.98 -16.29
N ILE A 506 -19.97 21.22 -17.28
CA ILE A 506 -18.70 21.48 -17.97
C ILE A 506 -18.75 22.83 -18.69
N ILE A 507 -19.82 23.09 -19.44
CA ILE A 507 -20.02 24.37 -20.17
C ILE A 507 -20.03 25.54 -19.19
N GLU A 508 -20.85 25.47 -18.14
CA GLU A 508 -20.95 26.52 -17.11
C GLU A 508 -19.58 26.81 -16.46
N LYS A 509 -18.82 25.75 -16.13
CA LYS A 509 -17.49 25.92 -15.54
C LYS A 509 -16.46 26.45 -16.55
N ALA A 510 -16.55 26.06 -17.83
CA ALA A 510 -15.70 26.57 -18.90
C ALA A 510 -15.84 28.08 -19.04
N GLU A 511 -17.08 28.60 -19.06
CA GLU A 511 -17.36 30.03 -19.17
C GLU A 511 -16.77 30.82 -18.01
N VAL A 512 -16.88 30.31 -16.78
CA VAL A 512 -16.29 30.95 -15.58
C VAL A 512 -14.77 31.00 -15.66
N VAL A 513 -14.13 29.88 -16.04
CA VAL A 513 -12.66 29.81 -16.18
C VAL A 513 -12.17 30.73 -17.29
N ASP A 514 -12.85 30.77 -18.43
CA ASP A 514 -12.50 31.64 -19.55
C ASP A 514 -12.75 33.12 -19.26
N ALA A 515 -13.80 33.46 -18.51
CA ALA A 515 -14.01 34.83 -18.04
C ALA A 515 -12.88 35.30 -17.10
N LYS A 516 -12.46 34.43 -16.17
CA LYS A 516 -11.33 34.72 -15.26
C LYS A 516 -10.03 34.91 -16.04
N ARG A 517 -9.72 34.00 -16.96
CA ARG A 517 -8.52 34.07 -17.82
C ARG A 517 -8.50 35.37 -18.63
N ARG A 518 -9.61 35.73 -19.30
CA ARG A 518 -9.71 36.99 -20.04
C ARG A 518 -9.47 38.22 -19.17
N LYS A 519 -9.98 38.22 -17.93
CA LYS A 519 -9.75 39.31 -16.98
C LYS A 519 -8.28 39.42 -16.57
N GLU A 520 -7.63 38.29 -16.29
CA GLU A 520 -6.20 38.23 -15.93
C GLU A 520 -5.31 38.67 -17.11
N GLU A 521 -5.60 38.20 -18.33
CA GLU A 521 -4.90 38.61 -19.55
C GLU A 521 -5.07 40.12 -19.82
N ALA A 522 -6.28 40.67 -19.66
CA ALA A 522 -6.53 42.09 -19.81
C ALA A 522 -5.81 42.94 -18.75
N ALA A 523 -5.79 42.51 -17.49
CA ALA A 523 -5.05 43.18 -16.42
C ALA A 523 -3.54 43.13 -16.65
N ALA A 524 -3.00 41.98 -17.07
CA ALA A 524 -1.59 41.83 -17.40
C ALA A 524 -1.19 42.69 -18.62
N LEU A 525 -2.04 42.76 -19.64
CA LEU A 525 -1.84 43.64 -20.79
C LEU A 525 -1.84 45.10 -20.35
N ARG A 526 -2.77 45.51 -19.48
CA ARG A 526 -2.84 46.86 -18.93
C ARG A 526 -1.57 47.22 -18.15
N VAL A 527 -1.09 46.37 -17.25
CA VAL A 527 0.16 46.61 -16.49
C VAL A 527 1.36 46.77 -17.44
N LYS A 528 1.46 45.95 -18.48
CA LYS A 528 2.51 46.07 -19.51
C LYS A 528 2.42 47.39 -20.27
N GLN A 529 1.20 47.82 -20.64
CA GLN A 529 0.95 49.09 -21.30
C GLN A 529 1.34 50.27 -20.40
N GLU A 530 0.89 50.29 -19.15
CA GLU A 530 1.24 51.33 -18.16
C GLU A 530 2.76 51.46 -17.99
N ALA A 531 3.47 50.34 -17.84
CA ALA A 531 4.94 50.34 -17.71
C ALA A 531 5.65 50.84 -18.98
N TYR A 532 5.16 50.45 -20.16
CA TYR A 532 5.71 50.91 -21.44
C TYR A 532 5.51 52.42 -21.63
N VAL A 533 4.30 52.92 -21.37
CA VAL A 533 3.95 54.34 -21.48
C VAL A 533 4.74 55.16 -20.47
N LEU A 534 4.84 54.70 -19.21
CA LEU A 534 5.65 55.35 -18.18
C LEU A 534 7.11 55.48 -18.60
N LYS A 535 7.71 54.40 -19.12
CA LYS A 535 9.09 54.41 -19.62
C LYS A 535 9.27 55.37 -20.79
N ALA A 536 8.30 55.42 -21.71
CA ALA A 536 8.31 56.35 -22.84
C ALA A 536 8.19 57.81 -22.36
N ALA A 537 7.30 58.09 -21.40
CA ALA A 537 7.09 59.39 -20.79
C ALA A 537 8.36 59.90 -20.07
N LEU A 538 9.00 59.07 -19.25
CA LEU A 538 10.26 59.40 -18.57
C LEU A 538 11.37 59.71 -19.56
N LYS A 539 11.51 58.89 -20.62
CA LYS A 539 12.51 59.08 -21.68
C LYS A 539 12.27 60.36 -22.47
N ALA A 540 11.02 60.64 -22.87
CA ALA A 540 10.66 61.84 -23.62
C ALA A 540 10.94 63.12 -22.83
N ARG A 541 10.79 63.07 -21.51
CA ARG A 541 11.10 64.17 -20.60
C ARG A 541 12.59 64.25 -20.24
N GLY A 542 13.42 63.26 -20.58
CA GLY A 542 14.85 63.26 -20.25
C GLY A 542 15.15 62.99 -18.78
N ILE A 543 14.24 62.32 -18.07
CA ILE A 543 14.38 61.98 -16.64
C ILE A 543 15.17 60.68 -16.50
N ARG A 544 16.18 60.69 -15.64
CA ARG A 544 17.03 59.52 -15.35
C ARG A 544 16.58 58.85 -14.06
N MET A 545 16.47 57.52 -14.11
CA MET A 545 16.11 56.67 -12.99
C MET A 545 17.27 55.72 -12.69
N ARG A 546 17.52 55.45 -11.41
CA ARG A 546 18.45 54.42 -10.95
C ARG A 546 17.81 53.63 -9.82
N ASN A 547 18.05 52.32 -9.80
CA ASN A 547 17.64 51.46 -8.70
C ASN A 547 18.87 51.01 -7.91
N THR A 548 18.72 50.86 -6.60
CA THR A 548 19.70 50.28 -5.68
C THR A 548 19.37 48.80 -5.41
N GLU A 549 20.30 48.08 -4.78
CA GLU A 549 20.07 46.67 -4.38
C GLU A 549 19.00 46.52 -3.29
N GLN A 550 18.80 47.57 -2.49
CA GLN A 550 17.84 47.61 -1.39
C GLN A 550 16.96 48.87 -1.50
N PRO A 551 15.95 48.87 -2.39
CA PRO A 551 15.02 49.98 -2.49
C PRO A 551 14.19 50.13 -1.20
N PRO A 552 13.77 51.34 -0.83
CA PRO A 552 12.92 51.58 0.33
C PRO A 552 11.51 51.01 0.13
N GLU A 553 10.89 50.51 1.19
CA GLU A 553 9.48 50.13 1.19
C GLU A 553 8.60 51.40 1.22
N MET A 554 7.80 51.62 0.16
CA MET A 554 6.97 52.83 -0.01
C MET A 554 5.48 52.51 -0.23
N GLU A 555 5.02 51.32 0.17
CA GLU A 555 3.65 50.84 -0.05
C GLU A 555 3.19 50.96 -1.53
N ASP A 556 2.20 51.81 -1.79
CA ASP A 556 1.61 52.10 -3.10
C ASP A 556 2.21 53.33 -3.79
N ALA A 557 3.12 54.06 -3.12
CA ALA A 557 3.76 55.25 -3.66
C ALA A 557 4.86 54.86 -4.65
N LYS A 558 4.63 55.20 -5.92
CA LYS A 558 5.51 54.89 -7.05
C LYS A 558 5.45 56.00 -8.09
N VAL A 559 6.45 56.07 -8.96
CA VAL A 559 6.38 57.00 -10.09
C VAL A 559 5.29 56.53 -11.05
N ARG A 560 4.35 57.40 -11.38
CA ARG A 560 3.22 57.07 -12.26
C ARG A 560 2.73 58.29 -13.03
N LEU A 561 1.96 58.03 -14.09
CA LEU A 561 1.25 59.05 -14.85
C LEU A 561 -0.14 59.28 -14.23
N VAL A 562 -0.54 60.55 -14.16
CA VAL A 562 -1.87 60.98 -13.69
C VAL A 562 -2.43 62.09 -14.59
N PRO A 563 -3.76 62.12 -14.81
CA PRO A 563 -4.76 61.21 -14.26
C PRO A 563 -4.80 59.85 -14.96
N ASP A 564 -4.28 59.72 -16.19
CA ASP A 564 -4.36 58.49 -16.97
C ASP A 564 -2.98 57.79 -17.10
N PRO A 565 -2.79 56.60 -16.48
CA PRO A 565 -1.56 55.82 -16.56
C PRO A 565 -1.16 55.34 -17.96
N VAL A 566 -2.08 55.28 -18.92
CA VAL A 566 -1.82 54.79 -20.29
C VAL A 566 -1.73 55.90 -21.33
N ASP A 567 -1.89 57.16 -20.93
CA ASP A 567 -1.69 58.32 -21.80
C ASP A 567 -0.29 58.93 -21.57
N PRO A 568 0.62 58.91 -22.55
CA PRO A 568 1.96 59.49 -22.41
C PRO A 568 1.96 61.01 -22.19
N THR A 569 0.85 61.69 -22.49
CA THR A 569 0.69 63.14 -22.30
C THR A 569 0.23 63.52 -20.88
N SER A 570 -0.22 62.54 -20.08
CA SER A 570 -0.51 62.73 -18.66
C SER A 570 0.73 63.20 -17.89
N SER A 571 0.51 63.87 -16.77
CA SER A 571 1.58 64.41 -15.92
C SER A 571 2.23 63.31 -15.10
N LEU A 572 3.56 63.36 -14.94
CA LEU A 572 4.25 62.49 -14.00
C LEU A 572 4.08 63.00 -12.56
N VAL A 573 3.86 62.07 -11.64
CA VAL A 573 3.98 62.29 -10.19
C VAL A 573 5.10 61.42 -9.63
N PHE A 574 5.80 61.98 -8.65
CA PHE A 574 6.92 61.34 -7.99
C PHE A 574 6.71 61.29 -6.48
N PRO A 575 6.88 60.12 -5.85
CA PRO A 575 7.15 60.03 -4.42
C PRO A 575 8.34 60.92 -4.06
N THR A 576 8.19 61.75 -3.04
CA THR A 576 9.23 62.71 -2.65
C THR A 576 9.42 62.72 -1.13
N VAL A 577 10.66 62.57 -0.68
CA VAL A 577 11.05 62.74 0.72
C VAL A 577 11.70 64.10 0.89
N LEU A 578 11.14 64.92 1.77
CA LEU A 578 11.79 66.12 2.28
C LEU A 578 12.59 65.74 3.52
N LEU A 579 13.90 66.00 3.51
CA LEU A 579 14.81 65.67 4.60
C LEU A 579 15.22 66.95 5.32
N TYR A 580 15.08 66.95 6.65
CA TYR A 580 15.51 68.04 7.54
C TYR A 580 16.73 67.57 8.36
N PRO A 581 17.94 67.56 7.76
CA PRO A 581 19.09 66.82 8.30
C PRO A 581 19.61 67.36 9.63
N LEU A 582 19.43 68.64 9.94
CA LEU A 582 19.93 69.23 11.20
C LEU A 582 19.08 68.83 12.42
N VAL A 583 17.85 68.39 12.18
CA VAL A 583 16.89 68.00 13.23
C VAL A 583 16.48 66.53 13.13
N LEU A 584 17.05 65.80 12.16
CA LEU A 584 16.78 64.38 11.89
C LEU A 584 15.29 64.08 11.71
N GLN A 585 14.59 64.95 10.99
CA GLN A 585 13.18 64.77 10.63
C GLN A 585 13.03 64.60 9.12
N SER A 586 11.88 64.08 8.70
CA SER A 586 11.53 63.97 7.28
C SER A 586 10.03 64.00 7.06
N ASP A 587 9.60 64.55 5.92
CA ASP A 587 8.22 64.41 5.43
C ASP A 587 8.21 63.55 4.16
N PHE A 588 7.21 62.68 4.03
CA PHE A 588 7.00 61.87 2.83
C PHE A 588 5.76 62.33 2.07
N ILE A 589 5.95 62.70 0.81
CA ILE A 589 4.91 63.12 -0.11
C ILE A 589 4.68 61.96 -1.08
N LYS A 590 3.52 61.29 -1.01
CA LYS A 590 3.20 60.17 -1.90
C LYS A 590 3.19 60.60 -3.38
N GLU A 591 2.71 61.80 -3.68
CA GLU A 591 2.56 62.31 -5.04
C GLU A 591 2.96 63.80 -5.15
N PHE A 592 4.07 64.05 -5.83
CA PHE A 592 4.53 65.39 -6.21
C PHE A 592 4.52 65.51 -7.74
N GLY A 593 3.65 66.35 -8.27
CA GLY A 593 3.49 66.57 -9.71
C GLY A 593 4.70 67.26 -10.35
N GLU A 594 5.05 66.84 -11.55
CA GLU A 594 6.22 67.35 -12.27
C GLU A 594 6.16 68.86 -12.60
N THR A 595 4.95 69.41 -12.71
CA THR A 595 4.71 70.83 -13.01
C THR A 595 4.67 71.72 -11.77
N GLU A 596 4.56 71.12 -10.57
CA GLU A 596 4.51 71.85 -9.31
C GLU A 596 5.91 72.33 -8.89
N THR A 597 5.99 73.44 -8.16
CA THR A 597 7.27 73.97 -7.67
C THR A 597 7.60 73.51 -6.26
N VAL A 598 8.90 73.38 -5.97
CA VAL A 598 9.39 73.01 -4.63
C VAL A 598 8.98 74.06 -3.59
N GLY A 599 8.99 75.35 -3.94
CA GLY A 599 8.62 76.43 -3.03
C GLY A 599 7.12 76.50 -2.71
N GLU A 600 6.24 76.18 -3.66
CA GLU A 600 4.80 76.07 -3.40
C GLU A 600 4.51 74.90 -2.47
N ARG A 601 5.11 73.73 -2.76
CA ARG A 601 4.92 72.53 -1.94
C ARG A 601 5.43 72.71 -0.51
N LEU A 602 6.60 73.33 -0.34
CA LEU A 602 7.12 73.70 0.98
C LEU A 602 6.27 74.76 1.68
N GLY A 603 5.69 75.69 0.92
CA GLY A 603 4.76 76.67 1.48
C GLY A 603 3.56 76.02 2.15
N TYR A 604 3.05 74.93 1.58
CA TYR A 604 1.97 74.14 2.17
C TYR A 604 2.43 73.34 3.39
N ILE A 605 3.57 72.63 3.28
CA ILE A 605 4.08 71.75 4.35
C ILE A 605 4.53 72.54 5.58
N LEU A 606 5.14 73.70 5.36
CA LEU A 606 5.61 74.61 6.41
C LEU A 606 4.57 75.72 6.73
N ALA A 607 3.33 75.60 6.25
CA ALA A 607 2.27 76.56 6.52
C ALA A 607 1.89 76.57 8.00
N GLU A 608 1.75 75.37 8.58
CA GLU A 608 1.57 75.16 10.00
C GLU A 608 2.94 74.91 10.63
N GLN A 609 3.19 75.56 11.76
CA GLN A 609 4.48 75.44 12.41
C GLN A 609 4.66 74.01 12.93
N ALA A 610 5.71 73.34 12.43
CA ALA A 610 6.03 72.00 12.86
C ALA A 610 6.40 71.98 14.37
N PRO A 611 5.85 71.05 15.19
CA PRO A 611 6.14 70.99 16.63
C PRO A 611 7.62 70.79 16.98
N TRP A 612 8.40 70.24 16.04
CA TRP A 612 9.84 70.03 16.19
C TRP A 612 10.67 71.29 15.92
N ASP A 613 10.13 72.30 15.23
CA ASP A 613 10.83 73.57 14.94
C ASP A 613 10.57 74.62 16.02
N ARG A 614 11.12 74.39 17.21
CA ARG A 614 10.97 75.31 18.37
C ARG A 614 11.61 76.68 18.15
N GLN A 615 12.58 76.78 17.26
CA GLN A 615 13.32 78.01 16.97
C GLN A 615 12.73 78.79 15.78
N HIS A 616 11.68 78.27 15.15
CA HIS A 616 11.02 78.87 13.99
C HIS A 616 11.97 79.12 12.81
N GLU A 617 12.96 78.24 12.64
CA GLU A 617 13.99 78.37 11.60
C GLU A 617 13.51 77.85 10.23
N TYR A 618 12.52 76.96 10.22
CA TYR A 618 12.00 76.28 9.03
C TYR A 618 10.72 76.96 8.52
N THR A 619 10.88 78.13 7.91
CA THR A 619 9.79 78.85 7.24
C THR A 619 9.99 78.87 5.72
N GLN A 620 8.93 79.08 4.94
CA GLN A 620 8.99 79.12 3.47
C GLN A 620 10.09 80.07 2.92
N ARG A 621 10.38 81.18 3.61
CA ARG A 621 11.45 82.13 3.23
C ARG A 621 12.76 81.91 3.97
N GLY A 622 12.74 81.15 5.06
CA GLY A 622 13.87 80.89 5.96
C GLY A 622 14.70 79.67 5.57
N VAL A 623 14.23 78.83 4.64
CA VAL A 623 14.93 77.60 4.22
C VAL A 623 15.54 77.71 2.82
N GLU A 624 16.55 76.88 2.58
CA GLU A 624 17.14 76.60 1.28
C GLU A 624 17.02 75.10 0.98
N CYS A 625 16.77 74.78 -0.29
CA CYS A 625 16.57 73.41 -0.73
C CYS A 625 17.75 72.93 -1.55
N TYR A 626 18.17 71.70 -1.32
CA TYR A 626 19.29 71.06 -2.00
C TYR A 626 18.91 69.66 -2.48
N VAL A 627 19.44 69.24 -3.62
CA VAL A 627 19.28 67.90 -4.15
C VAL A 627 20.65 67.34 -4.50
N GLU A 628 20.83 66.05 -4.22
CA GLU A 628 22.07 65.33 -4.53
C GLU A 628 22.23 65.14 -6.05
N THR A 629 23.44 65.36 -6.56
CA THR A 629 23.77 65.13 -7.97
C THR A 629 24.31 63.72 -8.20
N MET A 630 24.27 63.23 -9.44
CA MET A 630 24.82 61.91 -9.82
C MET A 630 26.31 61.75 -9.45
N THR A 631 27.06 62.86 -9.40
CA THR A 631 28.48 62.86 -9.01
C THR A 631 28.66 62.89 -7.48
N GLY A 632 27.61 62.82 -6.68
CA GLY A 632 27.63 62.93 -5.21
C GLY A 632 27.81 64.37 -4.70
N GLY A 633 27.52 65.37 -5.54
CA GLY A 633 27.50 66.78 -5.17
C GLY A 633 26.12 67.24 -4.71
N LEU A 634 25.95 68.56 -4.53
CA LEU A 634 24.65 69.17 -4.23
C LEU A 634 24.36 70.29 -5.22
N ILE A 635 23.11 70.36 -5.68
CA ILE A 635 22.57 71.50 -6.41
C ILE A 635 21.54 72.24 -5.54
N LYS A 636 21.67 73.56 -5.47
CA LYS A 636 20.68 74.41 -4.80
C LYS A 636 19.44 74.56 -5.69
N VAL A 637 18.27 74.27 -5.15
CA VAL A 637 16.99 74.34 -5.85
C VAL A 637 16.31 75.67 -5.52
N GLY A 638 16.02 76.46 -6.55
CA GLY A 638 15.29 77.72 -6.38
C GLY A 638 13.81 77.47 -6.07
N PRO A 639 13.15 78.34 -5.29
CA PRO A 639 11.76 78.12 -4.86
C PRO A 639 10.75 78.09 -6.03
N LYS A 640 11.08 78.72 -7.17
CA LYS A 640 10.24 78.75 -8.39
C LYS A 640 10.58 77.64 -9.39
N VAL A 641 11.49 76.72 -9.04
CA VAL A 641 11.89 75.62 -9.93
C VAL A 641 10.85 74.51 -9.82
N THR A 642 10.30 74.07 -10.95
CA THR A 642 9.41 72.92 -11.02
C THR A 642 10.19 71.63 -10.87
N LEU A 643 9.53 70.57 -10.40
CA LEU A 643 10.15 69.26 -10.25
C LEU A 643 10.68 68.73 -11.60
N LEU A 644 9.95 68.93 -12.70
CA LEU A 644 10.41 68.60 -14.05
C LEU A 644 11.73 69.30 -14.41
N LYS A 645 11.82 70.62 -14.19
CA LYS A 645 13.04 71.39 -14.52
C LYS A 645 14.23 70.95 -13.68
N LEU A 646 13.99 70.56 -12.43
CA LEU A 646 15.02 70.02 -11.55
C LEU A 646 15.54 68.67 -12.06
N LEU A 647 14.63 67.73 -12.36
CA LEU A 647 14.96 66.37 -12.80
C LEU A 647 15.55 66.31 -14.22
N THR A 648 15.29 67.32 -15.05
CA THR A 648 15.82 67.43 -16.42
C THR A 648 17.12 68.23 -16.53
N SER A 649 17.67 68.70 -15.40
CA SER A 649 18.94 69.44 -15.35
C SER A 649 20.17 68.64 -15.81
N GLY A 650 20.03 67.34 -16.04
CA GLY A 650 21.09 66.43 -16.47
C GLY A 650 22.08 66.01 -15.37
N SER A 651 22.02 66.68 -14.20
CA SER A 651 22.91 66.42 -13.05
C SER A 651 22.23 65.62 -11.94
N VAL A 652 20.91 65.46 -11.99
CA VAL A 652 20.08 64.79 -10.96
C VAL A 652 19.51 63.51 -11.55
N GLU A 653 19.38 62.48 -10.71
CA GLU A 653 18.68 61.24 -11.01
C GLU A 653 17.67 60.95 -9.90
N VAL A 654 16.56 60.28 -10.25
CA VAL A 654 15.62 59.74 -9.28
C VAL A 654 16.12 58.37 -8.87
N VAL A 655 16.25 58.13 -7.57
CA VAL A 655 16.82 56.89 -7.02
C VAL A 655 15.68 56.12 -6.36
N ASP A 656 15.49 54.87 -6.78
CA ASP A 656 14.44 53.97 -6.27
C ASP A 656 13.05 54.60 -6.30
N GLU A 657 12.72 55.25 -7.41
CA GLU A 657 11.42 55.92 -7.61
C GLU A 657 11.11 57.09 -6.66
N VAL A 658 12.06 57.49 -5.81
CA VAL A 658 11.89 58.56 -4.84
C VAL A 658 12.79 59.77 -5.16
N VAL A 659 12.23 60.97 -5.06
CA VAL A 659 12.99 62.22 -5.09
C VAL A 659 13.37 62.59 -3.66
N ARG A 660 14.64 62.88 -3.41
CA ARG A 660 15.13 63.34 -2.09
C ARG A 660 15.50 64.81 -2.16
N VAL A 661 14.85 65.64 -1.34
CA VAL A 661 15.13 67.08 -1.23
C VAL A 661 15.55 67.39 0.20
N PHE A 662 16.76 67.92 0.37
CA PHE A 662 17.25 68.40 1.66
C PHE A 662 16.78 69.84 1.88
N VAL A 663 16.15 70.09 3.02
CA VAL A 663 15.63 71.39 3.43
C VAL A 663 16.43 71.86 4.64
N VAL A 664 17.11 73.01 4.51
CA VAL A 664 18.06 73.49 5.52
C VAL A 664 17.82 74.97 5.80
N PRO A 665 17.86 75.44 7.07
CA PRO A 665 17.75 76.85 7.39
C PRO A 665 18.87 77.65 6.72
N LYS A 666 18.52 78.77 6.11
CA LYS A 666 19.42 79.61 5.31
C LYS A 666 20.68 80.05 6.07
N GLN A 667 20.56 80.29 7.38
CA GLN A 667 21.67 80.71 8.23
C GLN A 667 22.70 79.59 8.46
N LYS A 668 22.29 78.32 8.36
CA LYS A 668 23.12 77.12 8.62
C LYS A 668 23.50 76.37 7.33
N ALA A 669 22.99 76.81 6.17
CA ALA A 669 23.16 76.12 4.90
C ALA A 669 24.62 76.02 4.44
N ALA A 670 25.42 77.09 4.59
CA ALA A 670 26.81 77.09 4.14
C ALA A 670 27.68 76.07 4.90
N GLU A 671 27.49 75.99 6.21
CA GLU A 671 28.18 75.03 7.08
C GLU A 671 27.76 73.59 6.74
N TRP A 672 26.45 73.34 6.63
CA TRP A 672 25.93 72.01 6.30
C TRP A 672 26.41 71.51 4.93
N VAL A 673 26.44 72.37 3.91
CA VAL A 673 26.94 71.99 2.58
C VAL A 673 28.42 71.59 2.61
N ALA A 674 29.25 72.26 3.43
CA ALA A 674 30.65 71.91 3.60
C ALA A 674 30.81 70.55 4.28
N ASP A 675 30.07 70.31 5.36
CA ASP A 675 30.06 69.04 6.09
C ASP A 675 29.55 67.87 5.22
N PHE A 676 28.47 68.07 4.46
CA PHE A 676 27.92 67.07 3.54
C PHE A 676 28.96 66.63 2.49
N LYS A 677 29.65 67.60 1.86
CA LYS A 677 30.69 67.30 0.86
C LYS A 677 31.86 66.53 1.47
N MET A 678 32.26 66.88 2.69
CA MET A 678 33.32 66.17 3.41
C MET A 678 32.93 64.71 3.68
N LYS A 679 31.71 64.48 4.20
CA LYS A 679 31.18 63.13 4.47
C LYS A 679 31.05 62.29 3.20
N LYS A 680 30.52 62.84 2.11
CA LYS A 680 30.41 62.15 0.82
C LYS A 680 31.75 61.80 0.19
N ALA A 681 32.77 62.64 0.37
CA ALA A 681 34.12 62.34 -0.10
C ALA A 681 34.78 61.20 0.69
N ALA A 682 34.42 61.02 1.96
CA ALA A 682 34.86 59.89 2.78
C ALA A 682 34.18 58.58 2.37
N GLU A 683 32.86 58.61 2.12
CA GLU A 683 32.08 57.43 1.68
C GLU A 683 32.55 56.87 0.33
N LYS A 684 33.08 57.70 -0.58
CA LYS A 684 33.61 57.25 -1.88
C LYS A 684 34.99 56.58 -1.82
N LYS A 685 35.69 56.67 -0.70
CA LYS A 685 37.04 56.08 -0.52
C LYS A 685 37.03 54.68 0.10
N THR A 686 35.88 54.29 0.63
CA THR A 686 35.51 52.94 1.08
C THR A 686 34.69 52.26 0.01
#